data_AF-A0A6G6SRX3-F1
#
_entry.id   AF-A0A6G6SRX3-F1
#
_cell.length_a   1.000
_cell.length_b   1.000
_cell.length_c   1.000
_cell.angle_alpha   90.00
_cell.angle_beta   90.00
_cell.angle_gamma   90.00
#
_symmetry.space_group_name_H-M   'P 1'
#
loop_
_entity.id
_entity.type
_entity.pdbx_description
1 polymer ?
#
loop_
_entity_poly.entity_id
_entity_poly.type
_entity_poly.pdbx_seq_one_letter_code
_entity_poly.pdbx_strand_id
1 'polypeptide(L)'
;MYLFESLNQIVQKYLPSEQVEQLKKAFIVARNAHEGQTRSSGEPYITHPVAVACILADMRLDHQTLMAALLHDVIEDTPATFQDIENLFGSTVADLVEGVSKLDKLKFRDKKEAQAENFRKMIMAMVKDIRVILIKLADRTHNMRTLGSLRPDKRRRIARETLEIYSPLAHRLGIHHIKTELEELGFEALHPNRYRVIKEVVKAARGNRKEMINKILSEIEGRLTEAHIECKVNGREKHLYSIYRKMLLKEQRFHSIMDIYAFRVIVKEVDTCYRVLGQMHSLYKPRPGRVKDYIAIPKANGYQSLHTSLIGPHGVPVEVQIRTEDMDQMAEMGVAAHWAYKEQGEQPGTTAQVRAQRWMQSLLELQQSAGSSFEFIENVKSDLFPDEIYVFTPEGRIVELPTSATPVDFAYAVHTDIGHACVGARVDRQPYPLSQSLRTGQTVEIITAPGARPNAAWLNFVVSSRARSKIRQLLKNLKREDSINLGRRLLNHALGEHKLADISAENIERELKRMKLHSIDDLMAEIGLGNTMSVVVARNLLIDTQNQDDNAPTNATNDETPKLPIKGADGVLISFAKCCRPIPGDPIVAHISPGKGLVIHHESCRNIRGYQKEPEKFMPVEWDKEINSDFITEIKVDMINHQGALANLTAAINDANSSIQSMNTEEKDGRVYCAFIRLTAKDRIQLANIMRKLRIMPDVLRVSRNKN
;
A
#
# COMPACT_ATOMS: atom_id res chain seq x y z
N MET A 1 35.43 33.69 -5.24
CA MET A 1 35.67 33.71 -3.79
C MET A 1 34.52 34.38 -3.05
N TYR A 2 34.05 35.56 -3.44
CA TYR A 2 32.89 36.23 -2.80
C TYR A 2 31.67 35.34 -2.57
N LEU A 3 31.29 34.53 -3.56
CA LEU A 3 30.13 33.63 -3.44
C LEU A 3 30.33 32.48 -2.43
N PHE A 4 31.56 32.15 -2.03
CA PHE A 4 31.87 31.10 -1.04
C PHE A 4 32.00 31.67 0.39
N GLU A 5 32.07 32.99 0.54
CA GLU A 5 32.42 33.62 1.81
C GLU A 5 31.39 33.37 2.90
N SER A 6 30.09 33.38 2.57
CA SER A 6 29.00 33.05 3.48
C SER A 6 29.14 31.63 4.05
N LEU A 7 29.43 30.65 3.19
CA LEU A 7 29.67 29.28 3.61
C LEU A 7 30.93 29.19 4.47
N ASN A 8 32.02 29.84 4.04
CA ASN A 8 33.31 29.85 4.74
C ASN A 8 33.18 30.35 6.19
N GLN A 9 32.42 31.43 6.40
CA GLN A 9 32.18 31.99 7.74
C GLN A 9 31.43 31.03 8.67
N ILE A 10 30.55 30.18 8.13
CA ILE A 10 29.81 29.19 8.92
C ILE A 10 30.71 28.00 9.25
N VAL A 11 31.39 27.44 8.24
CA VAL A 11 32.19 26.21 8.40
C VAL A 11 33.42 26.42 9.28
N GLN A 12 34.03 27.60 9.25
CA GLN A 12 35.19 27.92 10.11
C GLN A 12 34.84 27.89 11.61
N LYS A 13 33.56 27.94 11.99
CA LYS A 13 33.15 27.89 13.40
C LYS A 13 33.22 26.49 14.01
N TYR A 14 33.24 25.45 13.19
CA TYR A 14 33.16 24.07 13.69
C TYR A 14 34.00 23.03 12.94
N LEU A 15 34.49 23.32 11.72
CA LEU A 15 35.35 22.40 10.97
C LEU A 15 36.83 22.78 11.09
N PRO A 16 37.75 21.78 11.12
CA PRO A 16 39.19 22.01 11.01
C PRO A 16 39.59 22.70 9.70
N SER A 17 40.70 23.44 9.72
CA SER A 17 41.21 24.20 8.57
C SER A 17 41.47 23.32 7.33
N GLU A 18 41.98 22.10 7.51
CA GLU A 18 42.22 21.16 6.41
C GLU A 18 40.93 20.76 5.67
N GLN A 19 39.85 20.49 6.42
CA GLN A 19 38.55 20.16 5.84
C GLN A 19 37.93 21.37 5.12
N VAL A 20 38.16 22.59 5.63
CA VAL A 20 37.73 23.84 4.96
C VAL A 20 38.46 24.02 3.62
N GLU A 21 39.74 23.66 3.52
CA GLU A 21 40.46 23.70 2.23
C GLU A 21 39.93 22.68 1.22
N GLN A 22 39.52 21.48 1.66
CA GLN A 22 38.86 20.51 0.79
C GLN A 22 37.51 21.04 0.26
N LEU A 23 36.74 21.73 1.11
CA LEU A 23 35.50 22.38 0.69
C LEU A 23 35.74 23.49 -0.35
N LYS A 24 36.80 24.28 -0.20
CA LYS A 24 37.18 25.27 -1.20
C LYS A 24 37.50 24.62 -2.54
N LYS A 25 38.21 23.48 -2.55
CA LYS A 25 38.47 22.71 -3.79
C LYS A 25 37.17 22.24 -4.44
N ALA A 26 36.24 21.67 -3.67
CA ALA A 26 34.94 21.26 -4.17
C ALA A 26 34.14 22.43 -4.77
N PHE A 27 34.15 23.60 -4.10
CA PHE A 27 33.53 24.82 -4.62
C PHE A 27 34.13 25.27 -5.96
N ILE A 28 35.46 25.24 -6.11
CA ILE A 28 36.12 25.62 -7.36
C ILE A 28 35.71 24.67 -8.49
N VAL A 29 35.67 23.36 -8.22
CA VAL A 29 35.23 22.36 -9.20
C VAL A 29 33.79 22.60 -9.61
N ALA A 30 32.86 22.75 -8.66
CA ALA A 30 31.46 23.03 -8.94
C ALA A 30 31.28 24.33 -9.74
N ARG A 31 32.00 25.40 -9.37
CA ARG A 31 31.93 26.69 -10.06
C ARG A 31 32.39 26.57 -11.51
N ASN A 32 33.50 25.88 -11.75
CA ASN A 32 34.04 25.71 -13.08
C ASN A 32 33.15 24.81 -13.94
N ALA A 33 32.55 23.77 -13.34
CA ALA A 33 31.63 22.87 -14.03
C ALA A 33 30.37 23.60 -14.52
N HIS A 34 29.83 24.51 -13.70
CA HIS A 34 28.63 25.30 -14.03
C HIS A 34 28.95 26.67 -14.66
N GLU A 35 30.15 26.87 -15.20
CA GLU A 35 30.54 28.12 -15.85
C GLU A 35 29.66 28.39 -17.08
N GLY A 36 29.10 29.60 -17.18
CA GLY A 36 28.15 29.98 -18.25
C GLY A 36 26.70 29.54 -18.02
N GLN A 37 26.40 28.75 -16.99
CA GLN A 37 25.03 28.36 -16.64
C GLN A 37 24.37 29.40 -15.73
N THR A 38 23.11 29.75 -16.02
CA THR A 38 22.31 30.69 -15.20
C THR A 38 21.01 30.05 -14.75
N ARG A 39 20.52 30.45 -13.56
CA ARG A 39 19.20 30.03 -13.06
C ARG A 39 18.08 30.76 -13.79
N SER A 40 16.84 30.29 -13.64
CA SER A 40 15.65 30.99 -14.17
C SER A 40 15.44 32.40 -13.57
N SER A 41 16.12 32.74 -12.48
CA SER A 41 16.18 34.09 -11.90
C SER A 41 17.20 35.02 -12.58
N GLY A 42 18.12 34.48 -13.39
CA GLY A 42 19.23 35.22 -14.01
C GLY A 42 20.54 35.18 -13.22
N GLU A 43 20.55 34.61 -12.01
CA GLU A 43 21.77 34.48 -11.20
C GLU A 43 22.69 33.34 -11.71
N PRO A 44 24.02 33.41 -11.44
CA PRO A 44 24.93 32.31 -11.73
C PRO A 44 24.49 31.01 -11.06
N TYR A 45 24.56 29.88 -11.76
CA TYR A 45 24.04 28.61 -11.22
C TYR A 45 24.67 28.20 -9.89
N ILE A 46 25.96 28.48 -9.71
CA ILE A 46 26.74 28.17 -8.49
C ILE A 46 26.15 28.77 -7.20
N THR A 47 25.30 29.80 -7.27
CA THR A 47 24.64 30.36 -6.07
C THR A 47 23.73 29.32 -5.40
N HIS A 48 23.15 28.40 -6.18
CA HIS A 48 22.29 27.34 -5.66
C HIS A 48 23.06 26.29 -4.86
N PRO A 49 24.09 25.60 -5.40
CA PRO A 49 24.86 24.64 -4.61
C PRO A 49 25.47 25.24 -3.35
N VAL A 50 25.94 26.50 -3.40
CA VAL A 50 26.42 27.18 -2.19
C VAL A 50 25.32 27.37 -1.16
N ALA A 51 24.15 27.85 -1.57
CA ALA A 51 23.04 28.05 -0.65
C ALA A 51 22.56 26.73 -0.01
N VAL A 52 22.59 25.62 -0.77
CA VAL A 52 22.30 24.28 -0.25
C VAL A 52 23.34 23.86 0.78
N ALA A 53 24.63 24.07 0.49
CA ALA A 53 25.71 23.80 1.43
C ALA A 53 25.60 24.68 2.70
N CYS A 54 25.17 25.94 2.59
CA CYS A 54 24.93 26.79 3.77
C CYS A 54 23.83 26.23 4.68
N ILE A 55 22.70 25.77 4.11
CA ILE A 55 21.61 25.15 4.88
C ILE A 55 22.13 23.94 5.67
N LEU A 56 22.94 23.10 5.04
CA LEU A 56 23.54 21.92 5.68
C LEU A 56 24.63 22.29 6.69
N ALA A 57 25.36 23.39 6.46
CA ALA A 57 26.37 23.89 7.38
C ALA A 57 25.76 24.51 8.64
N ASP A 58 24.59 25.14 8.54
CA ASP A 58 23.81 25.60 9.70
C ASP A 58 23.36 24.42 10.57
N MET A 59 23.14 23.25 9.95
CA MET A 59 22.88 21.98 10.64
C MET A 59 24.15 21.30 11.19
N ARG A 60 25.33 21.92 11.01
CA ARG A 60 26.66 21.42 11.43
C ARG A 60 26.99 20.00 10.91
N LEU A 61 26.68 19.72 9.66
CA LEU A 61 27.01 18.45 9.02
C LEU A 61 28.50 18.35 8.64
N ASP A 62 28.97 17.13 8.41
CA ASP A 62 30.36 16.81 8.09
C ASP A 62 30.81 17.39 6.73
N HIS A 63 32.12 17.62 6.58
CA HIS A 63 32.70 18.21 5.37
C HIS A 63 32.36 17.41 4.09
N GLN A 64 32.26 16.07 4.15
CA GLN A 64 31.90 15.26 2.98
C GLN A 64 30.48 15.54 2.51
N THR A 65 29.52 15.68 3.43
CA THR A 65 28.14 16.09 3.11
C THR A 65 28.11 17.46 2.45
N LEU A 66 28.88 18.42 2.96
CA LEU A 66 28.94 19.77 2.40
C LEU A 66 29.61 19.79 1.02
N MET A 67 30.65 18.97 0.80
CA MET A 67 31.26 18.79 -0.52
C MET A 67 30.26 18.17 -1.50
N ALA A 68 29.55 17.12 -1.10
CA ALA A 68 28.51 16.51 -1.92
C ALA A 68 27.39 17.51 -2.27
N ALA A 69 27.00 18.38 -1.33
CA ALA A 69 26.02 19.45 -1.58
C ALA A 69 26.51 20.49 -2.60
N LEU A 70 27.80 20.85 -2.59
CA LEU A 70 28.38 21.72 -3.61
C LEU A 70 28.42 21.06 -5.00
N LEU A 71 28.54 19.74 -5.04
CA LEU A 71 28.72 18.95 -6.25
C LEU A 71 27.43 18.26 -6.75
N HIS A 72 26.31 18.39 -6.05
CA HIS A 72 25.14 17.51 -6.24
C HIS A 72 24.53 17.56 -7.66
N ASP A 73 24.61 18.70 -8.33
CA ASP A 73 24.12 18.90 -9.71
C ASP A 73 25.22 18.76 -10.77
N VAL A 74 26.47 18.51 -10.38
CA VAL A 74 27.62 18.47 -11.30
C VAL A 74 27.54 17.25 -12.22
N ILE A 75 27.21 16.06 -11.69
CA ILE A 75 26.99 14.86 -12.53
C ILE A 75 25.73 15.01 -13.39
N GLU A 76 24.76 15.80 -12.94
CA GLU A 76 23.48 15.89 -13.62
C GLU A 76 23.53 16.84 -14.83
N ASP A 77 24.04 18.05 -14.61
CA ASP A 77 23.97 19.16 -15.55
C ASP A 77 25.24 19.37 -16.36
N THR A 78 26.35 18.74 -15.98
CA THR A 78 27.66 18.94 -16.61
C THR A 78 28.23 17.62 -17.14
N PRO A 79 29.27 17.65 -18.00
CA PRO A 79 29.90 16.44 -18.55
C PRO A 79 30.68 15.58 -17.53
N ALA A 80 30.72 15.98 -16.26
CA ALA A 80 31.48 15.30 -15.23
C ALA A 80 30.87 13.94 -14.88
N THR A 81 31.71 12.96 -14.63
CA THR A 81 31.30 11.58 -14.33
C THR A 81 31.50 11.22 -12.86
N PHE A 82 30.89 10.11 -12.44
CA PHE A 82 31.12 9.52 -11.12
C PHE A 82 32.61 9.31 -10.84
N GLN A 83 33.35 8.78 -11.81
CA GLN A 83 34.77 8.47 -11.68
C GLN A 83 35.61 9.73 -11.46
N ASP A 84 35.24 10.85 -12.09
CA ASP A 84 35.95 12.12 -11.91
C ASP A 84 35.84 12.63 -10.47
N ILE A 85 34.65 12.51 -9.88
CA ILE A 85 34.42 12.92 -8.48
C ILE A 85 35.08 11.95 -7.51
N GLU A 86 35.02 10.64 -7.78
CA GLU A 86 35.69 9.63 -6.97
C GLU A 86 37.20 9.86 -6.92
N ASN A 87 37.84 10.13 -8.06
CA ASN A 87 39.28 10.38 -8.14
C ASN A 87 39.71 11.67 -7.41
N LEU A 88 38.85 12.70 -7.40
CA LEU A 88 39.17 14.00 -6.78
C LEU A 88 38.86 14.07 -5.28
N PHE A 89 37.78 13.41 -4.84
CA PHE A 89 37.20 13.61 -3.51
C PHE A 89 36.89 12.30 -2.76
N GLY A 90 37.16 11.15 -3.37
CA GLY A 90 36.96 9.82 -2.79
C GLY A 90 35.57 9.23 -3.07
N SER A 91 35.46 7.91 -2.86
CA SER A 91 34.25 7.12 -3.14
C SER A 91 33.04 7.59 -2.33
N THR A 92 33.23 7.98 -1.06
CA THR A 92 32.13 8.42 -0.20
C THR A 92 31.42 9.67 -0.75
N VAL A 93 32.17 10.66 -1.24
CA VAL A 93 31.57 11.87 -1.83
C VAL A 93 30.91 11.54 -3.17
N ALA A 94 31.54 10.68 -3.98
CA ALA A 94 30.99 10.24 -5.26
C ALA A 94 29.65 9.51 -5.08
N ASP A 95 29.56 8.58 -4.12
CA ASP A 95 28.33 7.85 -3.78
C ASP A 95 27.21 8.78 -3.32
N LEU A 96 27.53 9.81 -2.51
CA LEU A 96 26.56 10.81 -2.07
C LEU A 96 26.04 11.64 -3.23
N VAL A 97 26.92 12.14 -4.10
CA VAL A 97 26.53 12.92 -5.27
C VAL A 97 25.69 12.08 -6.22
N GLU A 98 26.11 10.85 -6.51
CA GLU A 98 25.38 9.92 -7.38
C GLU A 98 23.98 9.59 -6.83
N GLY A 99 23.90 9.38 -5.51
CA GLY A 99 22.64 9.14 -4.80
C GLY A 99 21.65 10.29 -4.95
N VAL A 100 22.13 11.53 -5.04
CA VAL A 100 21.30 12.73 -5.23
C VAL A 100 20.95 12.94 -6.71
N SER A 101 21.89 12.78 -7.65
CA SER A 101 21.67 13.05 -9.09
C SER A 101 20.82 12.00 -9.81
N LYS A 102 20.80 10.72 -9.36
CA LYS A 102 19.98 9.65 -9.97
C LYS A 102 18.46 9.83 -9.80
N LEU A 103 18.02 10.90 -9.15
CA LEU A 103 16.64 11.14 -8.73
C LEU A 103 15.82 11.98 -9.72
N ASP A 104 16.48 12.82 -10.51
CA ASP A 104 15.80 13.79 -11.40
C ASP A 104 15.72 13.33 -12.87
N LYS A 105 16.52 12.32 -13.25
CA LYS A 105 16.53 11.74 -14.61
C LYS A 105 15.64 10.50 -14.70
N LEU A 106 14.44 10.64 -15.28
CA LEU A 106 13.82 9.66 -16.20
C LEU A 106 12.53 10.21 -16.86
N LYS A 107 12.48 10.17 -18.19
CA LYS A 107 11.31 10.52 -19.01
C LYS A 107 10.46 9.27 -19.25
N PHE A 108 9.40 9.06 -18.47
CA PHE A 108 8.46 7.97 -18.75
C PHE A 108 7.20 8.46 -19.46
N ARG A 109 6.55 7.54 -20.18
CA ARG A 109 5.33 7.78 -20.96
C ARG A 109 4.10 8.00 -20.09
N ASP A 110 4.06 7.40 -18.89
CA ASP A 110 3.03 7.64 -17.88
C ASP A 110 3.57 8.43 -16.68
N LYS A 111 2.97 9.57 -16.37
CA LYS A 111 3.44 10.52 -15.35
C LYS A 111 3.33 9.97 -13.93
N LYS A 112 2.39 9.06 -13.65
CA LYS A 112 2.20 8.52 -12.29
C LYS A 112 3.21 7.41 -11.97
N GLU A 113 3.47 6.51 -12.92
CA GLU A 113 4.51 5.47 -12.76
C GLU A 113 5.91 6.08 -12.72
N ALA A 114 6.17 7.12 -13.51
CA ALA A 114 7.41 7.90 -13.47
C ALA A 114 7.75 8.40 -12.07
N GLN A 115 6.79 9.09 -11.48
CA GLN A 115 6.91 9.64 -10.13
C GLN A 115 7.10 8.52 -9.13
N ALA A 116 6.47 7.37 -9.38
CA ALA A 116 6.59 6.25 -8.48
C ALA A 116 7.98 5.61 -8.48
N GLU A 117 8.58 5.43 -9.65
CA GLU A 117 9.93 4.91 -9.76
C GLU A 117 10.98 5.88 -9.24
N ASN A 118 10.84 7.17 -9.52
CA ASN A 118 11.75 8.20 -8.98
C ASN A 118 11.69 8.24 -7.46
N PHE A 119 10.49 8.18 -6.89
CA PHE A 119 10.31 8.11 -5.43
C PHE A 119 10.91 6.82 -4.84
N ARG A 120 10.71 5.67 -5.50
CA ARG A 120 11.34 4.40 -5.09
C ARG A 120 12.86 4.51 -5.06
N LYS A 121 13.47 5.05 -6.13
CA LYS A 121 14.93 5.26 -6.22
C LYS A 121 15.43 6.22 -5.15
N MET A 122 14.70 7.30 -4.89
CA MET A 122 14.99 8.23 -3.80
C MET A 122 15.07 7.48 -2.48
N ILE A 123 14.03 6.75 -2.09
CA ILE A 123 14.03 5.98 -0.84
C ILE A 123 15.19 4.98 -0.80
N MET A 124 15.54 4.33 -1.91
CA MET A 124 16.66 3.39 -1.96
C MET A 124 18.02 4.05 -1.72
N ALA A 125 18.25 5.24 -2.28
CA ALA A 125 19.46 6.00 -2.05
C ALA A 125 19.57 6.43 -0.58
N MET A 126 18.44 6.85 0.02
CA MET A 126 18.39 7.26 1.43
C MET A 126 18.67 6.13 2.41
N VAL A 127 18.21 4.91 2.11
CA VAL A 127 18.44 3.74 2.95
C VAL A 127 19.93 3.39 3.03
N LYS A 128 20.68 3.60 1.94
CA LYS A 128 22.13 3.38 1.91
C LYS A 128 22.85 4.42 2.76
N ASP A 129 22.50 5.70 2.59
CA ASP A 129 23.05 6.79 3.36
C ASP A 129 22.02 7.91 3.60
N ILE A 130 21.75 8.19 4.87
CA ILE A 130 20.81 9.24 5.29
C ILE A 130 21.27 10.65 4.87
N ARG A 131 22.57 10.87 4.62
CA ARG A 131 23.08 12.16 4.15
C ARG A 131 22.48 12.54 2.79
N VAL A 132 22.12 11.57 1.96
CA VAL A 132 21.47 11.80 0.66
C VAL A 132 20.12 12.53 0.83
N ILE A 133 19.28 12.13 1.80
CA ILE A 133 18.01 12.84 2.04
C ILE A 133 18.23 14.22 2.65
N LEU A 134 19.24 14.38 3.51
CA LEU A 134 19.55 15.70 4.08
C LEU A 134 19.91 16.69 2.97
N ILE A 135 20.78 16.27 2.04
CA ILE A 135 21.13 17.07 0.85
C ILE A 135 19.89 17.37 0.02
N LYS A 136 19.02 16.38 -0.24
CA LYS A 136 17.82 16.60 -1.06
C LYS A 136 16.78 17.50 -0.38
N LEU A 137 16.66 17.44 0.95
CA LEU A 137 15.81 18.35 1.70
C LEU A 137 16.34 19.78 1.67
N ALA A 138 17.65 19.98 1.78
CA ALA A 138 18.28 21.28 1.65
C ALA A 138 18.13 21.86 0.22
N ASP A 139 18.37 21.03 -0.81
CA ASP A 139 18.09 21.34 -2.22
C ASP A 139 16.62 21.79 -2.38
N ARG A 140 15.68 20.95 -1.95
CA ARG A 140 14.24 21.27 -2.05
C ARG A 140 13.89 22.56 -1.33
N THR A 141 14.48 22.82 -0.17
CA THR A 141 14.25 24.04 0.61
C THR A 141 14.70 25.28 -0.16
N HIS A 142 15.91 25.27 -0.72
CA HIS A 142 16.39 26.37 -1.55
C HIS A 142 15.55 26.55 -2.83
N ASN A 143 15.14 25.47 -3.46
CA ASN A 143 14.24 25.49 -4.61
C ASN A 143 12.87 26.11 -4.28
N MET A 144 12.34 25.86 -3.08
CA MET A 144 11.12 26.49 -2.59
C MET A 144 11.31 27.98 -2.27
N ARG A 145 12.48 28.40 -1.75
CA ARG A 145 12.81 29.82 -1.51
C ARG A 145 12.85 30.63 -2.81
N THR A 146 13.22 30.01 -3.92
CA THR A 146 13.41 30.67 -5.23
C THR A 146 12.29 30.39 -6.24
N LEU A 147 11.15 29.90 -5.76
CA LEU A 147 10.01 29.45 -6.58
C LEU A 147 9.24 30.59 -7.29
N GLY A 148 9.52 31.84 -6.92
CA GLY A 148 8.83 33.05 -7.41
C GLY A 148 9.02 33.35 -8.90
N SER A 149 10.14 32.94 -9.50
CA SER A 149 10.44 33.15 -10.93
C SER A 149 9.74 32.16 -11.86
N LEU A 150 9.17 31.07 -11.32
CA LEU A 150 8.54 30.02 -12.11
C LEU A 150 7.06 30.33 -12.43
N ARG A 151 6.59 29.78 -13.55
CA ARG A 151 5.18 29.80 -13.97
C ARG A 151 4.26 29.22 -12.87
N PRO A 152 3.03 29.74 -12.70
CA PRO A 152 2.10 29.31 -11.65
C PRO A 152 1.82 27.80 -11.60
N ASP A 153 1.72 27.14 -12.74
CA ASP A 153 1.46 25.69 -12.80
C ASP A 153 2.65 24.87 -12.26
N LYS A 154 3.87 25.25 -12.64
CA LYS A 154 5.11 24.61 -12.16
C LYS A 154 5.28 24.86 -10.66
N ARG A 155 4.95 26.07 -10.19
CA ARG A 155 4.95 26.45 -8.77
C ARG A 155 4.01 25.57 -7.95
N ARG A 156 2.74 25.43 -8.35
CA ARG A 156 1.75 24.61 -7.65
C ARG A 156 2.12 23.12 -7.64
N ARG A 157 2.69 22.62 -8.74
CA ARG A 157 3.15 21.22 -8.83
C ARG A 157 4.26 20.94 -7.82
N ILE A 158 5.30 21.77 -7.81
CA ILE A 158 6.44 21.63 -6.88
C ILE A 158 5.95 21.80 -5.44
N ALA A 159 5.07 22.78 -5.17
CA ALA A 159 4.51 22.99 -3.83
C ALA A 159 3.71 21.79 -3.32
N ARG A 160 2.90 21.15 -4.19
CA ARG A 160 2.17 19.94 -3.84
C ARG A 160 3.11 18.79 -3.49
N GLU A 161 4.13 18.57 -4.32
CA GLU A 161 5.16 17.57 -4.06
C GLU A 161 5.87 17.84 -2.72
N THR A 162 6.25 19.09 -2.46
CA THR A 162 6.86 19.51 -1.19
C THR A 162 5.98 19.18 0.02
N LEU A 163 4.69 19.46 -0.04
CA LEU A 163 3.76 19.24 1.07
C LEU A 163 3.38 17.77 1.27
N GLU A 164 3.26 17.00 0.18
CA GLU A 164 2.86 15.59 0.22
C GLU A 164 4.03 14.64 0.49
N ILE A 165 5.26 15.04 0.15
CA ILE A 165 6.45 14.18 0.21
C ILE A 165 7.53 14.74 1.13
N TYR A 166 8.12 15.89 0.80
CA TYR A 166 9.34 16.35 1.46
C TYR A 166 9.12 16.86 2.89
N SER A 167 8.04 17.60 3.16
CA SER A 167 7.67 18.05 4.51
C SER A 167 7.44 16.86 5.47
N PRO A 168 6.65 15.84 5.10
CA PRO A 168 6.47 14.63 5.91
C PRO A 168 7.79 13.86 6.15
N LEU A 169 8.65 13.77 5.13
CA LEU A 169 9.98 13.16 5.28
C LEU A 169 10.83 13.93 6.30
N ALA A 170 10.90 15.26 6.19
CA ALA A 170 11.58 16.10 7.18
C ALA A 170 11.00 15.93 8.59
N HIS A 171 9.68 15.78 8.71
CA HIS A 171 9.01 15.51 9.98
C HIS A 171 9.42 14.17 10.60
N ARG A 172 9.51 13.11 9.78
CA ARG A 172 9.90 11.76 10.22
C ARG A 172 11.36 11.71 10.67
N LEU A 173 12.24 12.46 10.01
CA LEU A 173 13.64 12.65 10.40
C LEU A 173 13.83 13.62 11.59
N GLY A 174 12.74 14.20 12.10
CA GLY A 174 12.77 15.12 13.24
C GLY A 174 13.31 16.52 12.91
N ILE A 175 13.53 16.85 11.63
CA ILE A 175 14.11 18.12 11.19
C ILE A 175 13.01 19.18 11.11
N HIS A 176 12.61 19.70 12.26
CA HIS A 176 11.42 20.55 12.37
C HIS A 176 11.57 21.90 11.66
N HIS A 177 12.77 22.49 11.66
CA HIS A 177 12.98 23.79 11.00
C HIS A 177 12.76 23.69 9.48
N ILE A 178 13.37 22.71 8.80
CA ILE A 178 13.14 22.44 7.37
C ILE A 178 11.68 22.11 7.11
N LYS A 179 11.08 21.21 7.90
CA LYS A 179 9.66 20.85 7.75
C LYS A 179 8.78 22.09 7.74
N THR A 180 9.00 22.97 8.71
CA THR A 180 8.22 24.20 8.89
C THR A 180 8.34 25.13 7.69
N GLU A 181 9.57 25.36 7.26
CA GLU A 181 9.86 26.24 6.14
C GLU A 181 9.26 25.70 4.84
N LEU A 182 9.43 24.41 4.56
CA LEU A 182 8.82 23.74 3.41
C LEU A 182 7.28 23.82 3.45
N GLU A 183 6.69 23.71 4.63
CA GLU A 183 5.24 23.85 4.83
C GLU A 183 4.74 25.27 4.55
N GLU A 184 5.45 26.29 5.03
CA GLU A 184 5.09 27.69 4.80
C GLU A 184 5.23 28.08 3.33
N LEU A 185 6.38 27.80 2.72
CA LEU A 185 6.64 28.07 1.30
C LEU A 185 5.70 27.23 0.41
N GLY A 186 5.45 25.98 0.78
CA GLY A 186 4.50 25.10 0.09
C GLY A 186 3.09 25.64 0.15
N PHE A 187 2.66 26.16 1.31
CA PHE A 187 1.34 26.73 1.49
C PHE A 187 1.15 28.03 0.69
N GLU A 188 2.13 28.93 0.71
CA GLU A 188 2.13 30.16 -0.07
C GLU A 188 2.04 29.87 -1.58
N ALA A 189 2.83 28.91 -2.05
CA ALA A 189 2.89 28.54 -3.46
C ALA A 189 1.64 27.78 -3.95
N LEU A 190 1.05 26.92 -3.12
CA LEU A 190 -0.12 26.13 -3.49
C LEU A 190 -1.43 26.92 -3.37
N HIS A 191 -1.56 27.74 -2.31
CA HIS A 191 -2.78 28.48 -1.98
C HIS A 191 -2.50 29.96 -1.62
N PRO A 192 -2.02 30.79 -2.57
CA PRO A 192 -1.56 32.15 -2.29
C PRO A 192 -2.63 33.06 -1.67
N ASN A 193 -3.89 32.96 -2.15
CA ASN A 193 -4.99 33.76 -1.60
C ASN A 193 -5.31 33.38 -0.15
N ARG A 194 -5.31 32.08 0.18
CA ARG A 194 -5.57 31.60 1.54
C ARG A 194 -4.43 32.00 2.47
N TYR A 195 -3.19 31.85 2.01
CA TYR A 195 -2.00 32.30 2.73
C TYR A 195 -2.09 33.80 3.07
N ARG A 196 -2.41 34.65 2.09
CA ARG A 196 -2.56 36.11 2.29
C ARG A 196 -3.63 36.44 3.33
N VAL A 197 -4.81 35.84 3.22
CA VAL A 197 -5.91 36.10 4.17
C VAL A 197 -5.53 35.68 5.59
N ILE A 198 -4.99 34.47 5.78
CA ILE A 198 -4.60 33.99 7.12
C ILE A 198 -3.47 34.85 7.69
N LYS A 199 -2.50 35.25 6.87
CA LYS A 199 -1.40 36.14 7.28
C LYS A 199 -1.91 37.48 7.80
N GLU A 200 -2.84 38.12 7.10
CA GLU A 200 -3.46 39.38 7.54
C GLU A 200 -4.28 39.20 8.83
N VAL A 201 -5.08 38.12 8.92
CA VAL A 201 -5.89 37.83 10.11
C VAL A 201 -5.01 37.57 11.34
N VAL A 202 -3.92 36.82 11.19
CA VAL A 202 -2.94 36.57 12.27
C VAL A 202 -2.25 37.87 12.67
N LYS A 203 -1.87 38.72 11.70
CA LYS A 203 -1.26 40.04 11.97
C LYS A 203 -2.20 40.97 12.74
N ALA A 204 -3.49 41.01 12.39
CA ALA A 204 -4.48 41.81 13.11
C ALA A 204 -4.72 41.28 14.54
N ALA A 205 -4.83 39.95 14.70
CA ALA A 205 -4.99 39.31 16.01
C ALA A 205 -3.80 39.59 16.94
N ARG A 206 -2.58 39.65 16.39
CA ARG A 206 -1.34 39.97 17.12
C ARG A 206 -1.40 41.36 17.77
N GLY A 207 -1.89 42.37 17.05
CA GLY A 207 -1.96 43.75 17.54
C GLY A 207 -2.84 43.87 18.79
N ASN A 208 -4.04 43.28 18.76
CA ASN A 208 -5.05 43.48 19.81
C ASN A 208 -4.78 42.74 21.13
N ARG A 209 -3.81 41.82 21.18
CA ARG A 209 -3.63 40.90 22.32
C ARG A 209 -2.17 40.65 22.70
N LYS A 210 -1.25 41.48 22.20
CA LYS A 210 0.18 41.44 22.57
C LYS A 210 0.39 41.63 24.07
N GLU A 211 -0.37 42.51 24.70
CA GLU A 211 -0.32 42.76 26.15
C GLU A 211 -0.69 41.52 26.97
N MET A 212 -1.70 40.76 26.52
CA MET A 212 -2.11 39.53 27.19
C MET A 212 -1.02 38.46 27.13
N ILE A 213 -0.34 38.33 25.99
CA ILE A 213 0.75 37.36 25.83
C ILE A 213 1.93 37.73 26.72
N ASN A 214 2.32 39.00 26.73
CA ASN A 214 3.38 39.50 27.59
C ASN A 214 3.05 39.29 29.08
N LYS A 215 1.80 39.55 29.47
CA LYS A 215 1.34 39.32 30.85
C LYS A 215 1.47 37.84 31.26
N ILE A 216 1.03 36.90 30.42
CA ILE A 216 1.19 35.46 30.69
C ILE A 216 2.68 35.08 30.75
N LEU A 217 3.51 35.63 29.88
CA LEU A 217 4.94 35.36 29.86
C LEU A 217 5.60 35.84 31.16
N SER A 218 5.29 37.06 31.61
CA SER A 218 5.78 37.60 32.88
C SER A 218 5.24 36.85 34.11
N GLU A 219 3.99 36.37 34.09
CA GLU A 219 3.44 35.53 35.16
C GLU A 219 4.16 34.17 35.25
N ILE A 220 4.46 33.55 34.10
CA ILE A 220 5.23 32.29 34.03
C ILE A 220 6.66 32.52 34.53
N GLU A 221 7.34 33.56 34.05
CA GLU A 221 8.71 33.89 34.46
C GLU A 221 8.79 34.21 35.95
N GLY A 222 7.91 35.08 36.45
CA GLY A 222 7.85 35.46 37.86
C GLY A 222 7.66 34.23 38.76
N ARG A 223 6.75 33.32 38.40
CA ARG A 223 6.53 32.09 39.16
C ARG A 223 7.75 31.16 39.18
N LEU A 224 8.49 31.09 38.08
CA LEU A 224 9.70 30.26 37.99
C LEU A 224 10.88 30.89 38.74
N THR A 225 10.98 32.23 38.76
CA THR A 225 11.96 32.95 39.57
C THR A 225 11.68 32.78 41.07
N GLU A 226 10.43 32.90 41.52
CA GLU A 226 10.04 32.60 42.92
C GLU A 226 10.42 31.18 43.34
N ALA A 227 10.28 30.21 42.43
CA ALA A 227 10.64 28.81 42.66
C ALA A 227 12.15 28.53 42.54
N HIS A 228 12.98 29.56 42.26
CA HIS A 228 14.44 29.45 42.09
C HIS A 228 14.83 28.47 40.96
N ILE A 229 14.05 28.45 39.87
CA ILE A 229 14.30 27.60 38.70
C ILE A 229 14.93 28.43 37.58
N GLU A 230 16.19 28.14 37.25
CA GLU A 230 16.84 28.70 36.06
C GLU A 230 16.20 28.13 34.78
N CYS A 231 15.62 29.01 33.97
CA CYS A 231 14.97 28.61 32.71
C CYS A 231 14.91 29.77 31.71
N LYS A 232 14.70 29.42 30.43
CA LYS A 232 14.40 30.37 29.36
C LYS A 232 12.97 30.19 28.89
N VAL A 233 12.16 31.24 29.03
CA VAL A 233 10.74 31.24 28.62
C VAL A 233 10.58 32.04 27.33
N ASN A 234 10.09 31.39 26.28
CA ASN A 234 9.88 32.01 24.98
C ASN A 234 8.42 31.85 24.54
N GLY A 235 7.83 32.93 24.01
CA GLY A 235 6.60 32.84 23.23
C GLY A 235 6.87 32.27 21.84
N ARG A 236 6.20 31.18 21.47
CA ARG A 236 6.29 30.54 20.15
C ARG A 236 5.02 30.80 19.35
N GLU A 237 5.19 31.33 18.14
CA GLU A 237 4.12 31.44 17.16
C GLU A 237 3.96 30.13 16.39
N LYS A 238 2.70 29.73 16.16
CA LYS A 238 2.34 28.61 15.31
C LYS A 238 2.41 29.05 13.85
N HIS A 239 3.01 28.20 13.02
CA HIS A 239 3.19 28.43 11.60
C HIS A 239 1.85 28.46 10.85
N LEU A 240 1.75 29.30 9.82
CA LEU A 240 0.50 29.59 9.11
C LEU A 240 -0.15 28.32 8.53
N TYR A 241 0.65 27.40 7.99
CA TYR A 241 0.14 26.16 7.44
C TYR A 241 -0.44 25.21 8.51
N SER A 242 0.13 25.19 9.72
CA SER A 242 -0.41 24.41 10.84
C SER A 242 -1.77 24.96 11.30
N ILE A 243 -1.92 26.29 11.33
CA ILE A 243 -3.19 26.95 11.60
C ILE A 243 -4.22 26.57 10.53
N TYR A 244 -3.85 26.68 9.25
CA TYR A 244 -4.72 26.31 8.13
C TYR A 244 -5.16 24.84 8.19
N ARG A 245 -4.25 23.89 8.44
CA ARG A 245 -4.61 22.47 8.59
C ARG A 245 -5.56 22.22 9.76
N LYS A 246 -5.35 22.90 10.88
CA LYS A 246 -6.25 22.80 12.06
C LYS A 246 -7.66 23.30 11.74
N MET A 247 -7.77 24.40 10.98
CA MET A 247 -9.06 24.93 10.52
C MET A 247 -9.78 23.96 9.59
N LEU A 248 -9.04 23.33 8.66
CA LEU A 248 -9.61 22.36 7.72
C LEU A 248 -10.11 21.10 8.42
N LEU A 249 -9.33 20.53 9.35
CA LEU A 249 -9.65 19.26 10.01
C LEU A 249 -10.75 19.37 11.07
N LYS A 250 -10.90 20.53 11.71
CA LYS A 250 -11.84 20.71 12.84
C LYS A 250 -13.10 21.47 12.48
N GLU A 251 -13.23 21.96 11.23
CA GLU A 251 -14.31 22.85 10.78
C GLU A 251 -14.55 24.06 11.71
N GLN A 252 -13.54 24.44 12.50
CA GLN A 252 -13.65 25.51 13.48
C GLN A 252 -13.29 26.84 12.82
N ARG A 253 -14.16 27.85 12.96
CA ARG A 253 -13.81 29.22 12.57
C ARG A 253 -12.73 29.76 13.53
N PHE A 254 -11.92 30.66 13.02
CA PHE A 254 -10.81 31.31 13.72
C PHE A 254 -11.35 32.23 14.83
N HIS A 255 -11.57 31.69 16.04
CA HIS A 255 -12.19 32.45 17.15
C HIS A 255 -11.20 32.84 18.27
N SER A 256 -10.04 32.19 18.39
CA SER A 256 -9.14 32.38 19.55
C SER A 256 -7.67 32.54 19.18
N ILE A 257 -7.02 33.57 19.73
CA ILE A 257 -5.58 33.83 19.57
C ILE A 257 -4.68 32.69 20.10
N MET A 258 -5.19 31.82 20.95
CA MET A 258 -4.43 30.69 21.49
C MET A 258 -4.26 29.54 20.50
N ASP A 259 -5.00 29.59 19.39
CA ASP A 259 -4.69 28.76 18.24
C ASP A 259 -3.44 29.23 17.50
N ILE A 260 -2.88 30.40 17.87
CA ILE A 260 -1.69 31.02 17.29
C ILE A 260 -0.47 30.92 18.23
N TYR A 261 -0.64 31.16 19.53
CA TYR A 261 0.49 31.20 20.48
C TYR A 261 0.59 29.93 21.34
N ALA A 262 1.83 29.55 21.62
CA ALA A 262 2.20 28.58 22.64
C ALA A 262 3.43 29.09 23.39
N PHE A 263 3.69 28.59 24.59
CA PHE A 263 4.85 28.98 25.39
C PHE A 263 5.84 27.82 25.44
N ARG A 264 7.13 28.12 25.33
CA ARG A 264 8.22 27.16 25.43
C ARG A 264 9.08 27.52 26.65
N VAL A 265 9.28 26.57 27.54
CA VAL A 265 10.21 26.68 28.67
C VAL A 265 11.37 25.72 28.43
N ILE A 266 12.59 26.26 28.39
CA ILE A 266 13.82 25.50 28.18
C ILE A 266 14.59 25.49 29.50
N VAL A 267 15.02 24.32 29.94
CA VAL A 267 15.76 24.09 31.19
C VAL A 267 17.04 23.28 30.93
N LYS A 268 17.92 23.14 31.93
CA LYS A 268 19.14 22.33 31.81
C LYS A 268 18.88 20.84 31.98
N GLU A 269 18.15 20.46 33.02
CA GLU A 269 17.97 19.06 33.43
C GLU A 269 16.54 18.54 33.27
N VAL A 270 16.41 17.22 33.12
CA VAL A 270 15.12 16.54 32.97
C VAL A 270 14.26 16.62 34.24
N ASP A 271 14.87 16.53 35.42
CA ASP A 271 14.14 16.67 36.70
C ASP A 271 13.45 18.06 36.78
N THR A 272 14.16 19.10 36.37
CA THR A 272 13.65 20.46 36.31
C THR A 272 12.45 20.59 35.37
N CYS A 273 12.35 19.80 34.30
CA CYS A 273 11.16 19.80 33.44
C CYS A 273 9.88 19.45 34.23
N TYR A 274 9.95 18.44 35.11
CA TYR A 274 8.81 18.02 35.93
C TYR A 274 8.51 19.01 37.06
N ARG A 275 9.55 19.64 37.64
CA ARG A 275 9.37 20.74 38.59
C ARG A 275 8.63 21.92 37.96
N VAL A 276 9.03 22.33 36.75
CA VAL A 276 8.35 23.37 35.97
C VAL A 276 6.89 22.97 35.70
N LEU A 277 6.63 21.71 35.32
CA LEU A 277 5.25 21.23 35.10
C LEU A 277 4.38 21.45 36.35
N GLY A 278 4.90 21.11 37.53
CA GLY A 278 4.23 21.35 38.81
C GLY A 278 3.96 22.83 39.07
N GLN A 279 4.95 23.70 38.80
CA GLN A 279 4.75 25.15 38.94
C GLN A 279 3.71 25.70 37.97
N MET A 280 3.66 25.20 36.75
CA MET A 280 2.64 25.60 35.76
C MET A 280 1.23 25.19 36.18
N HIS A 281 1.06 24.00 36.77
CA HIS A 281 -0.24 23.53 37.29
C HIS A 281 -0.67 24.24 38.58
N SER A 282 0.29 24.79 39.33
CA SER A 282 0.03 25.69 40.45
C SER A 282 -0.44 27.06 39.98
N LEU A 283 0.12 27.58 38.89
CA LEU A 283 -0.22 28.89 38.32
C LEU A 283 -1.60 28.87 37.64
N TYR A 284 -1.85 27.87 36.81
CA TYR A 284 -3.11 27.73 36.07
C TYR A 284 -3.65 26.29 36.16
N LYS A 285 -4.97 26.15 36.12
CA LYS A 285 -5.60 24.82 36.22
C LYS A 285 -5.41 24.01 34.92
N PRO A 286 -4.90 22.77 34.98
CA PRO A 286 -4.72 21.93 33.79
C PRO A 286 -6.06 21.43 33.26
N ARG A 287 -6.17 21.31 31.94
CA ARG A 287 -7.31 20.65 31.29
C ARG A 287 -7.13 19.13 31.39
N PRO A 288 -8.13 18.39 31.90
CA PRO A 288 -8.06 16.92 31.99
C PRO A 288 -7.73 16.27 30.63
N GLY A 289 -6.85 15.27 30.64
CA GLY A 289 -6.44 14.52 29.44
C GLY A 289 -5.61 15.32 28.43
N ARG A 290 -5.12 16.52 28.78
CA ARG A 290 -4.28 17.37 27.91
C ARG A 290 -2.84 17.53 28.38
N VAL A 291 -2.41 16.72 29.34
CA VAL A 291 -1.00 16.57 29.71
C VAL A 291 -0.43 15.42 28.89
N LYS A 292 0.69 15.65 28.21
CA LYS A 292 1.39 14.63 27.42
C LYS A 292 2.85 14.63 27.79
N ASP A 293 3.34 13.46 28.17
CA ASP A 293 4.73 13.27 28.54
C ASP A 293 5.49 12.60 27.39
N TYR A 294 6.07 13.43 26.50
CA TYR A 294 6.94 12.92 25.45
C TYR A 294 8.40 12.76 25.91
N ILE A 295 8.72 13.06 27.17
CA ILE A 295 10.05 12.76 27.72
C ILE A 295 10.11 11.27 28.03
N ALA A 296 9.12 10.76 28.77
CA ALA A 296 8.98 9.34 29.08
C ALA A 296 8.63 8.49 27.86
N ILE A 297 7.79 9.00 26.96
CA ILE A 297 7.37 8.32 25.73
C ILE A 297 7.69 9.20 24.50
N PRO A 298 8.95 9.19 24.01
CA PRO A 298 9.36 10.01 22.88
C PRO A 298 8.66 9.59 21.59
N LYS A 299 8.29 10.55 20.74
CA LYS A 299 7.66 10.27 19.44
C LYS A 299 8.58 9.50 18.49
N ALA A 300 8.03 8.86 17.46
CA ALA A 300 8.81 8.11 16.47
C ALA A 300 10.00 8.88 15.88
N ASN A 301 9.86 10.18 15.65
CA ASN A 301 10.92 11.07 15.15
C ASN A 301 11.95 11.52 16.21
N GLY A 302 11.91 10.96 17.43
CA GLY A 302 12.80 11.30 18.53
C GLY A 302 12.40 12.56 19.30
N TYR A 303 11.25 13.18 19.00
CA TYR A 303 10.80 14.38 19.69
C TYR A 303 10.47 14.11 21.16
N GLN A 304 11.05 14.94 22.05
CA GLN A 304 10.87 14.90 23.50
C GLN A 304 10.48 16.28 24.05
N SER A 305 9.42 16.31 24.86
CA SER A 305 8.95 17.50 25.59
C SER A 305 7.73 17.14 26.46
N LEU A 306 7.55 17.81 27.60
CA LEU A 306 6.28 17.79 28.33
C LEU A 306 5.34 18.84 27.73
N HIS A 307 4.13 18.42 27.36
CA HIS A 307 3.09 19.32 26.86
C HIS A 307 1.96 19.39 27.87
N THR A 308 1.52 20.60 28.20
CA THR A 308 0.34 20.79 29.04
C THR A 308 -0.54 21.91 28.49
N SER A 309 -1.86 21.69 28.52
CA SER A 309 -2.86 22.70 28.21
C SER A 309 -3.56 23.12 29.49
N LEU A 310 -3.52 24.41 29.78
CA LEU A 310 -3.98 25.05 31.00
C LEU A 310 -5.12 26.02 30.68
N ILE A 311 -5.90 26.41 31.69
CA ILE A 311 -6.88 27.49 31.59
C ILE A 311 -6.26 28.74 32.21
N GLY A 312 -5.83 29.66 31.36
CA GLY A 312 -5.22 30.93 31.74
C GLY A 312 -6.25 32.03 32.05
N PRO A 313 -5.80 33.29 32.13
CA PRO A 313 -6.64 34.44 32.48
C PRO A 313 -7.82 34.57 31.53
N HIS A 314 -9.00 34.93 32.06
CA HIS A 314 -10.25 35.07 31.29
C HIS A 314 -10.71 33.80 30.55
N GLY A 315 -10.33 32.60 31.04
CA GLY A 315 -10.78 31.31 30.48
C GLY A 315 -10.04 30.88 29.20
N VAL A 316 -8.96 31.59 28.86
CA VAL A 316 -8.23 31.42 27.60
C VAL A 316 -7.27 30.21 27.70
N PRO A 317 -7.28 29.26 26.75
CA PRO A 317 -6.43 28.06 26.83
C PRO A 317 -4.96 28.38 26.63
N VAL A 318 -4.09 28.09 27.60
CA VAL A 318 -2.63 28.28 27.50
C VAL A 318 -1.94 26.95 27.24
N GLU A 319 -1.18 26.84 26.15
CA GLU A 319 -0.38 25.65 25.84
C GLU A 319 1.09 25.91 26.21
N VAL A 320 1.65 25.09 27.09
CA VAL A 320 3.06 25.19 27.53
C VAL A 320 3.81 23.92 27.13
N GLN A 321 5.00 24.09 26.56
CA GLN A 321 5.94 23.04 26.20
C GLN A 321 7.19 23.20 27.05
N ILE A 322 7.59 22.14 27.75
CA ILE A 322 8.74 22.15 28.65
C ILE A 322 9.73 21.10 28.16
N ARG A 323 11.01 21.44 28.06
CA ARG A 323 12.07 20.53 27.61
C ARG A 323 13.46 21.02 27.99
N THR A 324 14.47 20.17 27.87
CA THR A 324 15.86 20.58 28.08
C THR A 324 16.46 21.28 26.85
N GLU A 325 17.63 21.90 27.00
CA GLU A 325 18.41 22.46 25.88
C GLU A 325 18.72 21.39 24.82
N ASP A 326 19.21 20.22 25.23
CA ASP A 326 19.48 19.09 24.33
C ASP A 326 18.21 18.63 23.59
N MET A 327 17.08 18.54 24.30
CA MET A 327 15.79 18.19 23.69
C MET A 327 15.30 19.27 22.73
N ASP A 328 15.60 20.55 22.97
CA ASP A 328 15.26 21.64 22.06
C ASP A 328 16.10 21.58 20.78
N GLN A 329 17.40 21.37 20.91
CA GLN A 329 18.30 21.19 19.77
C GLN A 329 17.90 19.95 18.93
N MET A 330 17.61 18.83 19.60
CA MET A 330 17.10 17.61 18.96
C MET A 330 15.76 17.83 18.26
N ALA A 331 14.86 18.61 18.86
CA ALA A 331 13.56 18.93 18.26
C ALA A 331 13.65 19.86 17.05
N GLU A 332 14.67 20.73 16.97
CA GLU A 332 14.84 21.65 15.83
C GLU A 332 15.65 21.02 14.69
N MET A 333 16.72 20.30 15.03
CA MET A 333 17.69 19.75 14.06
C MET A 333 17.52 18.25 13.78
N GLY A 334 16.73 17.53 14.57
CA GLY A 334 16.42 16.13 14.32
C GLY A 334 17.66 15.24 14.33
N VAL A 335 17.69 14.27 13.41
CA VAL A 335 18.81 13.33 13.24
C VAL A 335 20.16 14.03 12.96
N ALA A 336 20.14 15.27 12.45
CA ALA A 336 21.35 16.03 12.16
C ALA A 336 22.02 16.64 13.42
N ALA A 337 21.27 16.84 14.51
CA ALA A 337 21.76 17.51 15.72
C ALA A 337 23.04 16.89 16.32
N HIS A 338 23.20 15.57 16.18
CA HIS A 338 24.27 14.80 16.83
C HIS A 338 25.32 14.24 15.87
N TRP A 339 25.19 14.45 14.55
CA TRP A 339 26.22 14.00 13.60
C TRP A 339 27.52 14.81 13.76
N ALA A 340 27.42 16.04 14.25
CA ALA A 340 28.54 16.91 14.60
C ALA A 340 29.47 16.35 15.70
N TYR A 341 29.02 15.35 16.49
CA TYR A 341 29.76 14.85 17.66
C TYR A 341 30.48 13.50 17.46
N LYS A 342 30.45 12.94 16.24
CA LYS A 342 31.06 11.62 15.95
C LYS A 342 32.59 11.60 15.90
N GLU A 343 33.28 12.74 16.04
CA GLU A 343 34.75 12.77 16.09
C GLU A 343 35.35 12.38 17.46
N GLN A 344 34.53 12.14 18.50
CA GLN A 344 35.02 11.68 19.81
C GLN A 344 34.35 10.38 20.29
N GLY A 345 34.80 9.25 19.73
CA GLY A 345 34.62 7.92 20.33
C GLY A 345 33.31 7.19 20.01
N GLU A 346 33.39 5.86 20.05
CA GLU A 346 32.34 4.87 19.77
C GLU A 346 31.16 4.93 20.77
N GLN A 347 30.41 6.03 20.79
CA GLN A 347 29.13 6.07 21.49
C GLN A 347 28.05 5.40 20.62
N PRO A 348 27.20 4.52 21.18
CA PRO A 348 26.07 3.95 20.46
C PRO A 348 25.18 5.09 19.94
N GLY A 349 24.78 5.02 18.67
CA GLY A 349 23.98 6.06 18.02
C GLY A 349 22.76 6.46 18.86
N THR A 350 22.39 7.75 18.83
CA THR A 350 21.28 8.25 19.65
C THR A 350 19.97 7.53 19.33
N THR A 351 19.03 7.51 20.28
CA THR A 351 17.70 6.89 20.13
C THR A 351 16.99 7.32 18.84
N ALA A 352 17.18 8.57 18.39
CA ALA A 352 16.62 9.08 17.15
C ALA A 352 17.30 8.54 15.89
N GLN A 353 18.63 8.39 15.88
CA GLN A 353 19.36 7.74 14.78
C GLN A 353 18.97 6.28 14.65
N VAL A 354 18.92 5.54 15.76
CA VAL A 354 18.50 4.14 15.79
C VAL A 354 17.05 3.99 15.29
N ARG A 355 16.16 4.90 15.66
CA ARG A 355 14.76 4.90 15.16
C ARG A 355 14.68 5.23 13.68
N ALA A 356 15.41 6.24 13.20
CA ALA A 356 15.48 6.55 11.78
C ALA A 356 16.03 5.37 10.97
N GLN A 357 17.05 4.67 11.50
CA GLN A 357 17.63 3.49 10.86
C GLN A 357 16.67 2.28 10.86
N ARG A 358 15.95 2.03 11.96
CA ARG A 358 14.88 1.01 12.00
C ARG A 358 13.77 1.32 11.01
N TRP A 359 13.37 2.58 10.91
CA TRP A 359 12.41 3.02 9.90
C TRP A 359 12.94 2.75 8.48
N MET A 360 14.20 3.08 8.18
CA MET A 360 14.82 2.76 6.89
C MET A 360 14.87 1.25 6.60
N GLN A 361 15.17 0.42 7.60
CA GLN A 361 15.09 -1.04 7.45
C GLN A 361 13.68 -1.52 7.12
N SER A 362 12.65 -0.93 7.75
CA SER A 362 11.26 -1.27 7.42
C SER A 362 10.88 -0.90 5.98
N LEU A 363 11.47 0.15 5.41
CA LEU A 363 11.28 0.51 3.99
C LEU A 363 11.88 -0.55 3.05
N LEU A 364 13.03 -1.14 3.39
CA LEU A 364 13.61 -2.26 2.64
C LEU A 364 12.71 -3.51 2.69
N GLU A 365 12.20 -3.84 3.86
CA GLU A 365 11.27 -4.98 4.01
C GLU A 365 9.99 -4.77 3.19
N LEU A 366 9.43 -3.55 3.23
CA LEU A 366 8.27 -3.20 2.41
C LEU A 366 8.57 -3.36 0.92
N GLN A 367 9.75 -2.95 0.46
CA GLN A 367 10.15 -3.11 -0.93
C GLN A 367 10.23 -4.58 -1.35
N GLN A 368 10.86 -5.44 -0.54
CA GLN A 368 10.96 -6.88 -0.85
C GLN A 368 9.58 -7.55 -0.94
N SER A 369 8.60 -7.02 -0.21
CA SER A 369 7.24 -7.55 -0.15
C SER A 369 6.26 -6.95 -1.16
N ALA A 370 6.54 -5.75 -1.69
CA ALA A 370 5.63 -5.04 -2.60
C ALA A 370 5.69 -5.63 -4.02
N GLY A 371 4.51 -5.93 -4.60
CA GLY A 371 4.42 -6.44 -5.97
C GLY A 371 4.57 -5.36 -7.05
N SER A 372 4.38 -4.08 -6.70
CA SER A 372 4.47 -2.95 -7.63
C SER A 372 5.02 -1.68 -6.97
N SER A 373 5.64 -0.80 -7.77
CA SER A 373 6.14 0.51 -7.31
C SER A 373 5.02 1.41 -6.77
N PHE A 374 3.79 1.27 -7.28
CA PHE A 374 2.63 2.03 -6.81
C PHE A 374 2.17 1.59 -5.42
N GLU A 375 2.04 0.27 -5.21
CA GLU A 375 1.69 -0.30 -3.90
C GLU A 375 2.74 0.07 -2.84
N PHE A 376 4.02 0.06 -3.21
CA PHE A 376 5.10 0.52 -2.34
C PHE A 376 4.87 1.96 -1.87
N ILE A 377 4.49 2.88 -2.76
CA ILE A 377 4.31 4.30 -2.41
C ILE A 377 3.11 4.53 -1.53
N GLU A 378 1.99 3.89 -1.82
CA GLU A 378 0.82 4.01 -0.95
C GLU A 378 1.12 3.47 0.46
N ASN A 379 1.89 2.38 0.56
CA ASN A 379 2.36 1.87 1.84
C ASN A 379 3.32 2.84 2.56
N VAL A 380 4.27 3.43 1.84
CA VAL A 380 5.20 4.41 2.41
C VAL A 380 4.47 5.69 2.82
N LYS A 381 3.55 6.21 2.00
CA LYS A 381 2.70 7.34 2.37
C LYS A 381 1.90 7.05 3.63
N SER A 382 1.28 5.88 3.73
CA SER A 382 0.55 5.48 4.95
C SER A 382 1.47 5.43 6.18
N ASP A 383 2.75 5.06 6.03
CA ASP A 383 3.73 5.02 7.10
C ASP A 383 4.35 6.40 7.43
N LEU A 384 4.36 7.33 6.47
CA LEU A 384 4.81 8.72 6.65
C LEU A 384 3.80 9.58 7.42
N PHE A 385 2.54 9.15 7.51
CA PHE A 385 1.41 9.95 8.03
C PHE A 385 0.52 9.31 9.12
N PRO A 386 0.98 8.51 10.09
CA PRO A 386 0.11 8.14 11.20
C PRO A 386 0.18 9.17 12.34
N ASP A 387 -0.99 9.64 12.78
CA ASP A 387 -1.19 9.82 14.22
C ASP A 387 -0.94 8.43 14.84
N GLU A 388 -0.08 8.32 15.85
CA GLU A 388 0.30 7.03 16.45
C GLU A 388 -0.45 6.80 17.78
N ILE A 389 -0.79 5.55 18.05
CA ILE A 389 -1.27 5.08 19.35
C ILE A 389 -0.17 4.25 20.03
N TYR A 390 -0.12 4.34 21.36
CA TYR A 390 0.82 3.59 22.19
C TYR A 390 0.05 2.55 22.99
N VAL A 391 0.35 1.27 22.76
CA VAL A 391 -0.28 0.15 23.45
C VAL A 391 0.78 -0.67 24.19
N PHE A 392 0.37 -1.33 25.27
CA PHE A 392 1.26 -2.09 26.14
C PHE A 392 1.17 -3.59 25.84
N THR A 393 2.31 -4.27 25.88
CA THR A 393 2.33 -5.73 26.05
C THR A 393 1.98 -6.09 27.50
N PRO A 394 1.61 -7.35 27.79
CA PRO A 394 1.37 -7.79 29.17
C PRO A 394 2.59 -7.63 30.10
N GLU A 395 3.80 -7.61 29.52
CA GLU A 395 5.08 -7.38 30.20
C GLU A 395 5.40 -5.89 30.42
N GLY A 396 4.54 -4.98 29.98
CA GLY A 396 4.71 -3.53 30.12
C GLY A 396 5.56 -2.87 29.03
N ARG A 397 5.92 -3.59 27.97
CA ARG A 397 6.64 -3.01 26.82
C ARG A 397 5.68 -2.19 25.97
N ILE A 398 6.11 -1.00 25.54
CA ILE A 398 5.32 -0.15 24.64
C ILE A 398 5.53 -0.58 23.19
N VAL A 399 4.42 -0.74 22.47
CA VAL A 399 4.38 -0.97 21.01
C VAL A 399 3.66 0.21 20.35
N GLU A 400 4.30 0.78 19.35
CA GLU A 400 3.81 1.91 18.56
C GLU A 400 3.01 1.38 17.37
N LEU A 401 1.79 1.89 17.18
CA LEU A 401 0.90 1.48 16.09
C LEU A 401 0.23 2.70 15.45
N PRO A 402 -0.20 2.62 14.17
CA PRO A 402 -0.96 3.68 13.55
C PRO A 402 -2.33 3.86 14.24
N THR A 403 -2.88 5.08 14.20
CA THR A 403 -4.23 5.34 14.72
C THR A 403 -5.25 4.47 14.02
N SER A 404 -6.21 3.97 14.80
CA SER A 404 -7.20 2.96 14.37
C SER A 404 -6.65 1.57 14.11
N ALA A 405 -5.38 1.29 14.45
CA ALA A 405 -4.83 -0.05 14.41
C ALA A 405 -5.65 -1.02 15.25
N THR A 406 -5.68 -2.27 14.80
CA THR A 406 -6.44 -3.36 15.41
C THR A 406 -5.52 -4.31 16.19
N PRO A 407 -6.06 -5.24 17.01
CA PRO A 407 -5.25 -6.27 17.64
C PRO A 407 -4.44 -7.13 16.63
N VAL A 408 -4.94 -7.29 15.40
CA VAL A 408 -4.19 -7.98 14.33
C VAL A 408 -2.94 -7.17 13.95
N ASP A 409 -3.07 -5.85 13.82
CA ASP A 409 -1.92 -4.97 13.57
C ASP A 409 -0.88 -5.06 14.71
N PHE A 410 -1.34 -5.12 15.96
CA PHE A 410 -0.47 -5.36 17.12
C PHE A 410 0.26 -6.70 17.04
N ALA A 411 -0.44 -7.79 16.71
CA ALA A 411 0.16 -9.11 16.57
C ALA A 411 1.33 -9.12 15.56
N TYR A 412 1.13 -8.54 14.37
CA TYR A 412 2.17 -8.41 13.34
C TYR A 412 3.29 -7.42 13.67
N ALA A 413 3.02 -6.44 14.54
CA ALA A 413 4.03 -5.52 15.05
C ALA A 413 4.94 -6.19 16.10
N VAL A 414 4.39 -7.09 16.93
CA VAL A 414 5.19 -7.90 17.86
C VAL A 414 6.03 -8.93 17.11
N HIS A 415 5.39 -9.78 16.30
CA HIS A 415 6.09 -10.76 15.46
C HIS A 415 5.21 -11.27 14.32
N THR A 416 5.80 -11.55 13.15
CA THR A 416 5.05 -12.08 12.00
C THR A 416 4.37 -13.42 12.33
N ASP A 417 5.05 -14.30 13.06
CA ASP A 417 4.50 -15.62 13.43
C ASP A 417 3.35 -15.51 14.43
N ILE A 418 3.39 -14.54 15.34
CA ILE A 418 2.29 -14.24 16.26
C ILE A 418 1.09 -13.72 15.46
N GLY A 419 1.34 -12.88 14.45
CA GLY A 419 0.32 -12.44 13.49
C GLY A 419 -0.30 -13.61 12.71
N HIS A 420 0.52 -14.55 12.22
CA HIS A 420 0.06 -15.74 11.49
C HIS A 420 -0.76 -16.69 12.35
N ALA A 421 -0.33 -16.90 13.60
CA ALA A 421 -0.96 -17.81 14.54
C ALA A 421 -2.13 -17.16 15.33
N CYS A 422 -2.46 -15.89 15.06
CA CYS A 422 -3.47 -15.14 15.81
C CYS A 422 -4.88 -15.74 15.61
N VAL A 423 -5.59 -16.01 16.71
CA VAL A 423 -6.98 -16.49 16.71
C VAL A 423 -7.91 -15.49 17.39
N GLY A 424 -7.41 -14.79 18.41
CA GLY A 424 -8.18 -13.80 19.16
C GLY A 424 -7.29 -12.84 19.93
N ALA A 425 -7.88 -11.87 20.59
CA ALA A 425 -7.18 -10.90 21.41
C ALA A 425 -7.93 -10.61 22.71
N ARG A 426 -7.17 -10.29 23.75
CA ARG A 426 -7.68 -9.66 24.97
C ARG A 426 -7.09 -8.27 25.09
N VAL A 427 -7.94 -7.31 25.43
CA VAL A 427 -7.53 -5.93 25.71
C VAL A 427 -7.96 -5.61 27.12
N ASP A 428 -7.02 -5.13 27.94
CA ASP A 428 -7.22 -4.89 29.38
C ASP A 428 -7.81 -6.10 30.12
N ARG A 429 -7.33 -7.31 29.75
CA ARG A 429 -7.77 -8.63 30.23
C ARG A 429 -9.20 -9.04 29.86
N GLN A 430 -9.89 -8.30 29.01
CA GLN A 430 -11.22 -8.64 28.50
C GLN A 430 -11.16 -9.11 27.04
N PRO A 431 -12.04 -10.04 26.60
CA PRO A 431 -12.10 -10.46 25.20
C PRO A 431 -12.41 -9.27 24.30
N TYR A 432 -11.62 -9.10 23.24
CA TYR A 432 -11.70 -7.94 22.35
C TYR A 432 -11.83 -8.38 20.88
N PRO A 433 -12.78 -7.81 20.11
CA PRO A 433 -12.93 -8.15 18.70
C PRO A 433 -11.67 -7.78 17.89
N LEU A 434 -11.21 -8.69 17.03
CA LEU A 434 -10.04 -8.47 16.16
C LEU A 434 -10.22 -7.31 15.17
N SER A 435 -11.46 -6.94 14.82
CA SER A 435 -11.77 -5.85 13.89
C SER A 435 -11.92 -4.49 14.57
N GLN A 436 -11.99 -4.45 15.91
CA GLN A 436 -12.18 -3.21 16.65
C GLN A 436 -10.84 -2.48 16.83
N SER A 437 -10.83 -1.16 16.68
CA SER A 437 -9.62 -0.34 16.83
C SER A 437 -9.16 -0.24 18.28
N LEU A 438 -7.85 -0.22 18.48
CA LEU A 438 -7.18 -0.04 19.77
C LEU A 438 -7.09 1.45 20.13
N ARG A 439 -6.95 1.71 21.44
CA ARG A 439 -6.76 3.05 22.01
C ARG A 439 -5.42 3.14 22.74
N THR A 440 -4.85 4.34 22.76
CA THR A 440 -3.64 4.62 23.53
C THR A 440 -3.85 4.30 25.01
N GLY A 441 -2.90 3.60 25.62
CA GLY A 441 -2.91 3.24 27.04
C GLY A 441 -3.41 1.83 27.34
N GLN A 442 -3.96 1.12 26.34
CA GLN A 442 -4.51 -0.22 26.54
C GLN A 442 -3.42 -1.29 26.57
N THR A 443 -3.64 -2.34 27.35
CA THR A 443 -2.78 -3.53 27.38
C THR A 443 -3.36 -4.60 26.47
N VAL A 444 -2.59 -5.09 25.49
CA VAL A 444 -3.04 -6.04 24.48
C VAL A 444 -2.32 -7.38 24.66
N GLU A 445 -3.10 -8.45 24.76
CA GLU A 445 -2.64 -9.83 24.81
C GLU A 445 -3.21 -10.58 23.59
N ILE A 446 -2.36 -11.23 22.80
CA ILE A 446 -2.78 -11.98 21.61
C ILE A 446 -2.88 -13.46 21.96
N ILE A 447 -4.00 -14.07 21.59
CA ILE A 447 -4.24 -15.50 21.73
C ILE A 447 -3.83 -16.17 20.42
N THR A 448 -2.81 -17.04 20.49
CA THR A 448 -2.30 -17.79 19.34
C THR A 448 -2.66 -19.27 19.42
N ALA A 449 -2.76 -19.93 18.26
CA ALA A 449 -2.92 -21.39 18.19
C ALA A 449 -2.00 -22.02 17.12
N PRO A 450 -1.40 -23.19 17.40
CA PRO A 450 -0.57 -23.90 16.43
C PRO A 450 -1.44 -24.37 15.26
N GLY A 451 -1.08 -23.95 14.04
CA GLY A 451 -1.83 -24.25 12.81
C GLY A 451 -2.92 -23.24 12.43
N ALA A 452 -3.13 -22.19 13.23
CA ALA A 452 -3.98 -21.07 12.83
C ALA A 452 -3.41 -20.36 11.59
N ARG A 453 -4.31 -19.85 10.75
CA ARG A 453 -3.96 -19.15 9.51
C ARG A 453 -4.75 -17.83 9.41
N PRO A 454 -4.14 -16.76 8.87
CA PRO A 454 -4.81 -15.50 8.60
C PRO A 454 -6.02 -15.66 7.69
N ASN A 455 -7.11 -14.97 8.04
CA ASN A 455 -8.30 -14.90 7.20
C ASN A 455 -8.16 -13.75 6.19
N ALA A 456 -8.55 -13.98 4.93
CA ALA A 456 -8.60 -12.95 3.90
C ALA A 456 -9.47 -11.73 4.30
N ALA A 457 -10.49 -11.94 5.13
CA ALA A 457 -11.34 -10.88 5.66
C ALA A 457 -10.57 -9.84 6.50
N TRP A 458 -9.40 -10.18 7.06
CA TRP A 458 -8.58 -9.25 7.83
C TRP A 458 -8.05 -8.10 6.98
N LEU A 459 -7.85 -8.31 5.66
CA LEU A 459 -7.42 -7.25 4.74
C LEU A 459 -8.40 -6.06 4.68
N ASN A 460 -9.66 -6.25 5.11
CA ASN A 460 -10.67 -5.20 5.11
C ASN A 460 -10.53 -4.21 6.28
N PHE A 461 -9.93 -4.62 7.39
CA PHE A 461 -9.86 -3.79 8.61
C PHE A 461 -8.44 -3.54 9.13
N VAL A 462 -7.45 -4.34 8.71
CA VAL A 462 -6.05 -4.14 9.09
C VAL A 462 -5.53 -2.81 8.54
N VAL A 463 -4.93 -2.00 9.41
CA VAL A 463 -4.49 -0.63 9.08
C VAL A 463 -3.01 -0.60 8.67
N SER A 464 -2.18 -1.40 9.32
CA SER A 464 -0.72 -1.42 9.11
C SER A 464 -0.35 -1.98 7.74
N SER A 465 0.54 -1.28 7.02
CA SER A 465 1.12 -1.72 5.75
C SER A 465 1.89 -3.03 5.91
N ARG A 466 2.63 -3.19 7.01
CA ARG A 466 3.35 -4.42 7.38
C ARG A 466 2.41 -5.61 7.47
N ALA A 467 1.33 -5.48 8.25
CA ALA A 467 0.36 -6.55 8.46
C ALA A 467 -0.35 -6.92 7.15
N ARG A 468 -0.84 -5.93 6.38
CA ARG A 468 -1.46 -6.20 5.05
C ARG A 468 -0.52 -6.94 4.11
N SER A 469 0.73 -6.50 4.02
CA SER A 469 1.72 -7.11 3.13
C SER A 469 2.00 -8.57 3.50
N LYS A 470 2.25 -8.85 4.79
CA LYS A 470 2.49 -10.22 5.27
C LYS A 470 1.27 -11.13 5.09
N ILE A 471 0.06 -10.64 5.35
CA ILE A 471 -1.19 -11.38 5.09
C ILE A 471 -1.32 -11.71 3.60
N ARG A 472 -1.13 -10.72 2.71
CA ARG A 472 -1.20 -10.94 1.24
C ARG A 472 -0.17 -11.94 0.76
N GLN A 473 1.07 -11.84 1.24
CA GLN A 473 2.16 -12.74 0.89
C GLN A 473 1.81 -14.20 1.26
N LEU A 474 1.32 -14.42 2.48
CA LEU A 474 0.93 -15.74 2.94
C LEU A 474 -0.26 -16.31 2.15
N LEU A 475 -1.30 -15.50 1.92
CA LEU A 475 -2.48 -15.92 1.12
C LEU A 475 -2.10 -16.26 -0.33
N LYS A 476 -1.14 -15.56 -0.91
CA LYS A 476 -0.62 -15.85 -2.26
C LYS A 476 0.13 -17.18 -2.29
N ASN A 477 0.98 -17.44 -1.31
CA ASN A 477 1.72 -18.70 -1.21
C ASN A 477 0.77 -19.89 -0.97
N LEU A 478 -0.23 -19.73 -0.10
CA LEU A 478 -1.24 -20.76 0.17
C LEU A 478 -2.00 -21.18 -1.09
N LYS A 479 -2.48 -20.21 -1.88
CA LYS A 479 -3.17 -20.52 -3.16
C LYS A 479 -2.28 -21.30 -4.12
N ARG A 480 -0.98 -20.97 -4.16
CA ARG A 480 -0.01 -21.66 -5.01
C ARG A 480 0.24 -23.09 -4.54
N GLU A 481 0.47 -23.31 -3.24
CA GLU A 481 0.66 -24.64 -2.66
C GLU A 481 -0.58 -25.53 -2.82
N ASP A 482 -1.78 -25.00 -2.58
CA ASP A 482 -3.03 -25.74 -2.78
C ASP A 482 -3.22 -26.14 -4.25
N SER A 483 -2.88 -25.23 -5.18
CA SER A 483 -2.91 -25.51 -6.62
C SER A 483 -1.86 -26.56 -7.02
N ILE A 484 -0.64 -26.48 -6.51
CA ILE A 484 0.42 -27.47 -6.77
C ILE A 484 0.00 -28.85 -6.26
N ASN A 485 -0.54 -28.93 -5.04
CA ASN A 485 -0.99 -30.18 -4.44
C ASN A 485 -2.15 -30.80 -5.20
N LEU A 486 -3.11 -29.98 -5.64
CA LEU A 486 -4.22 -30.42 -6.48
C LEU A 486 -3.71 -30.91 -7.84
N GLY A 487 -2.84 -30.14 -8.51
CA GLY A 487 -2.26 -30.52 -9.79
C GLY A 487 -1.45 -31.80 -9.74
N ARG A 488 -0.67 -32.00 -8.67
CA ARG A 488 0.09 -33.24 -8.42
C ARG A 488 -0.84 -34.45 -8.29
N ARG A 489 -1.97 -34.33 -7.58
CA ARG A 489 -2.98 -35.39 -7.49
C ARG A 489 -3.62 -35.69 -8.85
N LEU A 490 -3.99 -34.64 -9.60
CA LEU A 490 -4.62 -34.77 -10.91
C LEU A 490 -3.70 -35.38 -11.97
N LEU A 491 -2.40 -35.06 -11.93
CA LEU A 491 -1.42 -35.64 -12.83
C LEU A 491 -1.09 -37.08 -12.47
N ASN A 492 -0.91 -37.40 -11.18
CA ASN A 492 -0.71 -38.79 -10.75
C ASN A 492 -1.89 -39.69 -11.14
N HIS A 493 -3.13 -39.18 -11.03
CA HIS A 493 -4.31 -39.90 -11.50
C HIS A 493 -4.30 -40.09 -13.03
N ALA A 494 -3.82 -39.10 -13.79
CA ALA A 494 -3.76 -39.15 -15.24
C ALA A 494 -2.63 -40.04 -15.80
N LEU A 495 -1.58 -40.27 -15.03
CA LEU A 495 -0.46 -41.17 -15.38
C LEU A 495 -0.78 -42.65 -15.14
N GLY A 496 -1.87 -42.97 -14.43
CA GLY A 496 -2.32 -44.34 -14.21
C GLY A 496 -1.33 -45.14 -13.38
N GLU A 497 -0.78 -46.22 -13.96
CA GLU A 497 0.18 -47.12 -13.29
C GLU A 497 1.61 -46.56 -13.21
N HIS A 498 1.95 -45.57 -14.03
CA HIS A 498 3.28 -44.93 -14.00
C HIS A 498 3.34 -43.84 -12.93
N LYS A 499 4.35 -43.87 -12.05
CA LYS A 499 4.56 -42.77 -11.10
C LYS A 499 5.38 -41.67 -11.76
N LEU A 500 5.20 -40.44 -11.28
CA LEU A 500 6.00 -39.29 -11.72
C LEU A 500 7.53 -39.52 -11.56
N ALA A 501 7.94 -40.41 -10.66
CA ALA A 501 9.33 -40.79 -10.42
C ALA A 501 9.91 -41.75 -11.48
N ASP A 502 9.06 -42.43 -12.25
CA ASP A 502 9.45 -43.41 -13.27
C ASP A 502 9.64 -42.76 -14.66
N ILE A 503 9.34 -41.46 -14.77
CA ILE A 503 9.46 -40.68 -16.01
C ILE A 503 10.86 -40.10 -16.12
N SER A 504 11.50 -40.22 -17.29
CA SER A 504 12.83 -39.68 -17.51
C SER A 504 12.88 -38.15 -17.34
N ALA A 505 13.96 -37.66 -16.70
CA ALA A 505 14.16 -36.23 -16.48
C ALA A 505 14.18 -35.41 -17.80
N GLU A 506 14.64 -36.03 -18.89
CA GLU A 506 14.65 -35.43 -20.24
C GLU A 506 13.24 -35.14 -20.77
N ASN A 507 12.27 -36.02 -20.50
CA ASN A 507 10.88 -35.84 -20.94
C ASN A 507 10.17 -34.73 -20.17
N ILE A 508 10.50 -34.59 -18.89
CA ILE A 508 10.01 -33.50 -18.05
C ILE A 508 10.58 -32.16 -18.52
N GLU A 509 11.89 -32.08 -18.80
CA GLU A 509 12.52 -30.87 -19.33
C GLU A 509 11.97 -30.48 -20.71
N ARG A 510 11.68 -31.46 -21.58
CA ARG A 510 11.08 -31.23 -22.90
C ARG A 510 9.71 -30.57 -22.77
N GLU A 511 8.87 -31.07 -21.87
CA GLU A 511 7.53 -30.52 -21.64
C GLU A 511 7.59 -29.14 -20.99
N LEU A 512 8.49 -28.91 -20.03
CA LEU A 512 8.74 -27.61 -19.43
C LEU A 512 9.19 -26.57 -20.46
N LYS A 513 10.12 -26.92 -21.36
CA LYS A 513 10.55 -26.04 -22.46
C LYS A 513 9.41 -25.73 -23.44
N ARG A 514 8.58 -26.73 -23.79
CA ARG A 514 7.44 -26.55 -24.70
C ARG A 514 6.41 -25.58 -24.12
N MET A 515 6.12 -25.72 -22.83
CA MET A 515 5.16 -24.87 -22.11
C MET A 515 5.75 -23.54 -21.62
N LYS A 516 7.06 -23.31 -21.83
CA LYS A 516 7.80 -22.14 -21.33
C LYS A 516 7.73 -22.00 -19.80
N LEU A 517 7.80 -23.12 -19.09
CA LEU A 517 7.78 -23.20 -17.64
C LEU A 517 9.18 -23.50 -17.09
N HIS A 518 9.48 -23.00 -15.89
CA HIS A 518 10.82 -23.09 -15.29
C HIS A 518 10.96 -24.25 -14.31
N SER A 519 9.86 -24.72 -13.72
CA SER A 519 9.87 -25.78 -12.71
C SER A 519 8.69 -26.74 -12.85
N ILE A 520 8.88 -27.96 -12.36
CA ILE A 520 7.81 -28.97 -12.22
C ILE A 520 6.67 -28.44 -11.35
N ASP A 521 6.97 -27.66 -10.31
CA ASP A 521 5.95 -27.07 -9.46
C ASP A 521 5.12 -26.01 -10.20
N ASP A 522 5.70 -25.27 -11.15
CA ASP A 522 4.91 -24.40 -12.03
C ASP A 522 3.98 -25.22 -12.94
N LEU A 523 4.44 -26.35 -13.46
CA LEU A 523 3.60 -27.29 -14.22
C LEU A 523 2.44 -27.83 -13.37
N MET A 524 2.70 -28.24 -12.12
CA MET A 524 1.65 -28.69 -11.21
C MET A 524 0.68 -27.55 -10.87
N ALA A 525 1.17 -26.33 -10.67
CA ALA A 525 0.32 -25.17 -10.42
C ALA A 525 -0.61 -24.90 -11.62
N GLU A 526 -0.11 -24.95 -12.85
CA GLU A 526 -0.92 -24.75 -14.08
C GLU A 526 -1.98 -25.84 -14.27
N ILE A 527 -1.66 -27.10 -13.90
CA ILE A 527 -2.62 -28.21 -13.90
C ILE A 527 -3.68 -28.01 -12.81
N GLY A 528 -3.26 -27.66 -11.59
CA GLY A 528 -4.18 -27.45 -10.47
C GLY A 528 -5.09 -26.23 -10.63
N LEU A 529 -4.63 -25.21 -11.35
CA LEU A 529 -5.43 -24.05 -11.75
C LEU A 529 -6.37 -24.36 -12.94
N GLY A 530 -6.21 -25.52 -13.61
CA GLY A 530 -7.06 -25.95 -14.72
C GLY A 530 -6.75 -25.28 -16.06
N ASN A 531 -5.61 -24.58 -16.16
CA ASN A 531 -5.12 -23.97 -17.40
C ASN A 531 -4.62 -25.04 -18.39
N THR A 532 -4.10 -26.15 -17.86
CA THR A 532 -3.61 -27.30 -18.64
C THR A 532 -4.26 -28.59 -18.15
N MET A 533 -4.68 -29.45 -19.07
CA MET A 533 -5.30 -30.74 -18.73
C MET A 533 -4.23 -31.77 -18.34
N SER A 534 -4.37 -32.38 -17.17
CA SER A 534 -3.43 -33.40 -16.66
C SER A 534 -3.25 -34.58 -17.61
N VAL A 535 -4.30 -34.98 -18.34
CA VAL A 535 -4.28 -36.09 -19.30
C VAL A 535 -3.40 -35.79 -20.52
N VAL A 536 -3.41 -34.54 -21.00
CA VAL A 536 -2.59 -34.13 -22.15
C VAL A 536 -1.12 -34.11 -21.75
N VAL A 537 -0.82 -33.58 -20.57
CA VAL A 537 0.54 -33.56 -20.01
C VAL A 537 1.04 -34.98 -19.76
N ALA A 538 0.23 -35.85 -19.15
CA ALA A 538 0.57 -37.25 -18.92
C ALA A 538 0.91 -37.99 -20.22
N ARG A 539 0.08 -37.82 -21.27
CA ARG A 539 0.33 -38.42 -22.59
C ARG A 539 1.66 -37.97 -23.17
N ASN A 540 1.98 -36.68 -23.08
CA ASN A 540 3.21 -36.11 -23.62
C ASN A 540 4.47 -36.56 -22.87
N LEU A 541 4.36 -36.76 -21.56
CA LEU A 541 5.43 -37.29 -20.74
C LEU A 541 5.70 -38.77 -21.04
N LEU A 542 4.71 -39.51 -21.53
CA LEU A 542 4.76 -40.94 -21.89
C LEU A 542 5.05 -41.22 -23.39
N ILE A 543 5.32 -40.19 -24.22
CA ILE A 543 5.49 -40.35 -25.68
C ILE A 543 6.64 -41.31 -26.05
N ASP A 544 7.68 -41.45 -25.23
CA ASP A 544 8.79 -42.36 -25.54
C ASP A 544 8.50 -43.84 -25.22
N THR A 545 7.39 -44.16 -24.54
CA THR A 545 7.02 -45.54 -24.18
C THR A 545 6.02 -46.20 -25.13
N GLN A 546 5.42 -45.47 -26.09
CA GLN A 546 4.40 -46.04 -26.99
C GLN A 546 4.94 -46.56 -28.33
N ASN A 547 6.26 -46.59 -28.56
CA ASN A 547 6.85 -47.19 -29.76
C ASN A 547 7.35 -48.63 -29.58
N GLN A 548 7.08 -49.27 -28.44
CA GLN A 548 7.31 -50.70 -28.23
C GLN A 548 6.15 -51.25 -27.42
N ASP A 549 5.07 -51.63 -28.12
CA ASP A 549 4.24 -52.83 -27.87
C ASP A 549 2.91 -52.72 -28.61
N ASP A 550 2.99 -52.86 -29.94
CA ASP A 550 1.89 -53.43 -30.70
C ASP A 550 1.90 -54.96 -30.48
N ASN A 551 1.03 -55.48 -29.61
CA ASN A 551 0.40 -56.83 -29.72
C ASN A 551 -0.47 -57.21 -28.48
N ALA A 552 -1.77 -56.91 -28.55
CA ALA A 552 -2.94 -57.66 -28.02
C ALA A 552 -3.07 -57.95 -26.49
N PRO A 553 -4.26 -58.40 -25.96
CA PRO A 553 -5.64 -58.35 -26.44
C PRO A 553 -6.62 -57.66 -25.45
N THR A 554 -7.84 -57.41 -25.93
CA THR A 554 -9.03 -57.09 -25.14
C THR A 554 -9.33 -58.16 -24.07
N ASN A 555 -9.22 -57.81 -22.79
CA ASN A 555 -9.87 -58.55 -21.71
C ASN A 555 -10.87 -57.65 -21.02
N ALA A 556 -12.15 -57.98 -21.23
CA ALA A 556 -13.28 -57.48 -20.48
C ALA A 556 -13.09 -57.79 -19.00
N THR A 557 -13.06 -56.75 -18.17
CA THR A 557 -13.37 -56.85 -16.75
C THR A 557 -14.59 -55.99 -16.49
N ASN A 558 -15.64 -56.69 -16.03
CA ASN A 558 -16.86 -56.10 -15.51
C ASN A 558 -16.49 -55.24 -14.30
N ASP A 559 -16.66 -53.93 -14.42
CA ASP A 559 -16.94 -53.07 -13.27
C ASP A 559 -18.04 -52.09 -13.69
N GLU A 560 -19.06 -52.00 -12.85
CA GLU A 560 -20.26 -51.18 -12.99
C GLU A 560 -19.88 -49.69 -12.99
N THR A 561 -19.40 -49.20 -14.13
CA THR A 561 -19.31 -47.78 -14.40
C THR A 561 -20.64 -47.30 -14.98
N PRO A 562 -21.21 -46.17 -14.52
CA PRO A 562 -22.41 -45.63 -15.11
C PRO A 562 -22.12 -45.33 -16.59
N LYS A 563 -22.73 -46.10 -17.50
CA LYS A 563 -22.60 -45.92 -18.96
C LYS A 563 -22.83 -44.44 -19.27
N LEU A 564 -21.79 -43.76 -19.73
CA LEU A 564 -21.85 -42.35 -20.10
C LEU A 564 -22.83 -42.19 -21.27
N PRO A 565 -23.69 -41.16 -21.28
CA PRO A 565 -24.75 -41.01 -22.28
C PRO A 565 -24.25 -40.64 -23.69
N ILE A 566 -22.93 -40.64 -23.93
CA ILE A 566 -22.28 -40.11 -25.14
C ILE A 566 -21.17 -41.03 -25.60
N LYS A 567 -21.19 -41.37 -26.90
CA LYS A 567 -20.13 -42.13 -27.55
C LYS A 567 -18.98 -41.22 -27.99
N GLY A 568 -17.74 -41.64 -27.71
CA GLY A 568 -16.52 -40.94 -28.11
C GLY A 568 -15.85 -40.08 -27.02
N ALA A 569 -16.26 -40.21 -25.75
CA ALA A 569 -15.72 -39.44 -24.63
C ALA A 569 -15.49 -40.30 -23.36
N ASP A 570 -15.00 -41.53 -23.53
CA ASP A 570 -14.73 -42.44 -22.42
C ASP A 570 -13.59 -41.90 -21.54
N GLY A 571 -13.82 -41.81 -20.23
CA GLY A 571 -12.83 -41.36 -19.24
C GLY A 571 -12.64 -39.83 -19.12
N VAL A 572 -13.42 -39.01 -19.82
CA VAL A 572 -13.33 -37.55 -19.77
C VAL A 572 -14.48 -36.95 -18.94
N LEU A 573 -14.22 -35.89 -18.19
CA LEU A 573 -15.25 -35.21 -17.40
C LEU A 573 -16.21 -34.45 -18.36
N ILE A 574 -17.44 -34.95 -18.46
CA ILE A 574 -18.48 -34.45 -19.37
C ILE A 574 -19.43 -33.51 -18.62
N SER A 575 -19.69 -32.33 -19.17
CA SER A 575 -20.71 -31.40 -18.67
C SER A 575 -21.62 -30.88 -19.77
N PHE A 576 -22.90 -30.65 -19.46
CA PHE A 576 -23.87 -30.13 -20.43
C PHE A 576 -23.98 -28.59 -20.33
N ALA A 577 -24.00 -27.91 -21.48
CA ALA A 577 -24.04 -26.46 -21.54
C ALA A 577 -25.36 -25.89 -21.00
N LYS A 578 -25.26 -24.91 -20.08
CA LYS A 578 -26.43 -24.24 -19.49
C LYS A 578 -27.16 -23.28 -20.46
N CYS A 579 -26.50 -22.86 -21.55
CA CYS A 579 -27.08 -21.94 -22.53
C CYS A 579 -28.08 -22.61 -23.47
N CYS A 580 -27.75 -23.80 -24.00
CA CYS A 580 -28.61 -24.49 -24.98
C CYS A 580 -29.29 -25.75 -24.45
N ARG A 581 -28.84 -26.30 -23.31
CA ARG A 581 -29.47 -27.42 -22.61
C ARG A 581 -29.89 -28.56 -23.55
N PRO A 582 -28.91 -29.22 -24.20
CA PRO A 582 -29.20 -30.29 -25.15
C PRO A 582 -29.81 -31.50 -24.43
N ILE A 583 -30.73 -32.19 -25.10
CA ILE A 583 -31.39 -33.40 -24.60
C ILE A 583 -31.23 -34.53 -25.63
N PRO A 584 -31.40 -35.80 -25.22
CA PRO A 584 -31.33 -36.94 -26.14
C PRO A 584 -32.17 -36.74 -27.41
N GLY A 585 -31.53 -36.94 -28.57
CA GLY A 585 -32.12 -36.72 -29.90
C GLY A 585 -31.89 -35.32 -30.50
N ASP A 586 -31.16 -34.43 -29.81
CA ASP A 586 -30.63 -33.20 -30.40
C ASP A 586 -29.29 -33.44 -31.11
N PRO A 587 -28.98 -32.72 -32.20
CA PRO A 587 -27.63 -32.70 -32.74
C PRO A 587 -26.71 -31.94 -31.77
N ILE A 588 -25.61 -32.59 -31.36
CA ILE A 588 -24.69 -32.09 -30.34
C ILE A 588 -23.25 -31.99 -30.85
N VAL A 589 -22.49 -31.08 -30.25
CA VAL A 589 -21.05 -30.95 -30.45
C VAL A 589 -20.39 -30.69 -29.10
N ALA A 590 -19.20 -31.25 -28.87
CA ALA A 590 -18.45 -31.02 -27.64
C ALA A 590 -17.44 -29.89 -27.84
N HIS A 591 -17.43 -28.93 -26.93
CA HIS A 591 -16.44 -27.87 -26.85
C HIS A 591 -15.45 -28.16 -25.72
N ILE A 592 -14.16 -28.07 -26.02
CA ILE A 592 -13.08 -28.28 -25.05
C ILE A 592 -12.92 -27.00 -24.22
N SER A 593 -13.36 -27.01 -22.97
CA SER A 593 -13.26 -25.86 -22.06
C SER A 593 -12.20 -26.10 -20.98
N PRO A 594 -11.22 -25.19 -20.81
CA PRO A 594 -10.32 -25.20 -19.65
C PRO A 594 -11.13 -25.24 -18.34
N GLY A 595 -10.76 -26.13 -17.42
CA GLY A 595 -11.39 -26.29 -16.10
C GLY A 595 -12.78 -26.95 -16.03
N LYS A 596 -13.49 -27.16 -17.15
CA LYS A 596 -14.83 -27.81 -17.18
C LYS A 596 -14.90 -29.10 -17.99
N GLY A 597 -13.78 -29.53 -18.57
CA GLY A 597 -13.71 -30.71 -19.43
C GLY A 597 -14.45 -30.49 -20.75
N LEU A 598 -15.12 -31.53 -21.24
CA LEU A 598 -15.93 -31.47 -22.46
C LEU A 598 -17.30 -30.88 -22.13
N VAL A 599 -17.59 -29.70 -22.69
CA VAL A 599 -18.89 -29.04 -22.55
C VAL A 599 -19.73 -29.32 -23.79
N ILE A 600 -20.86 -30.00 -23.64
CA ILE A 600 -21.71 -30.38 -24.77
C ILE A 600 -22.70 -29.27 -25.07
N HIS A 601 -22.69 -28.82 -26.32
CA HIS A 601 -23.59 -27.83 -26.85
C HIS A 601 -24.51 -28.46 -27.90
N HIS A 602 -25.71 -27.91 -28.03
CA HIS A 602 -26.54 -28.13 -29.21
C HIS A 602 -25.86 -27.47 -30.42
N GLU A 603 -25.79 -28.14 -31.57
CA GLU A 603 -25.06 -27.68 -32.77
C GLU A 603 -25.44 -26.25 -33.20
N SER A 604 -26.73 -25.91 -33.15
CA SER A 604 -27.24 -24.57 -33.45
C SER A 604 -27.12 -23.53 -32.32
N CYS A 605 -26.33 -23.76 -31.28
CA CYS A 605 -26.21 -22.84 -30.14
C CYS A 605 -25.47 -21.56 -30.53
N ARG A 606 -26.01 -20.39 -30.14
CA ARG A 606 -25.40 -19.07 -30.42
C ARG A 606 -23.96 -18.92 -29.93
N ASN A 607 -23.61 -19.53 -28.80
CA ASN A 607 -22.29 -19.39 -28.17
C ASN A 607 -21.17 -20.14 -28.88
N ILE A 608 -21.49 -21.08 -29.77
CA ILE A 608 -20.52 -21.87 -30.54
C ILE A 608 -20.67 -21.62 -32.05
N ARG A 609 -21.27 -20.49 -32.42
CA ARG A 609 -21.50 -20.14 -33.82
C ARG A 609 -20.15 -19.96 -34.53
N GLY A 610 -19.94 -20.74 -35.60
CA GLY A 610 -18.67 -20.74 -36.33
C GLY A 610 -17.64 -21.77 -35.85
N TYR A 611 -18.04 -22.75 -35.03
CA TYR A 611 -17.17 -23.83 -34.54
C TYR A 611 -16.41 -24.58 -35.65
N GLN A 612 -16.94 -24.60 -36.88
CA GLN A 612 -16.28 -25.16 -38.07
C GLN A 612 -14.94 -24.49 -38.42
N LYS A 613 -14.66 -23.27 -37.93
CA LYS A 613 -13.40 -22.54 -38.18
C LYS A 613 -12.28 -22.90 -37.20
N GLU A 614 -12.59 -23.55 -36.08
CA GLU A 614 -11.64 -23.89 -35.01
C GLU A 614 -11.71 -25.39 -34.65
N PRO A 615 -11.40 -26.32 -35.58
CA PRO A 615 -11.58 -27.75 -35.37
C PRO A 615 -10.76 -28.32 -34.19
N GLU A 616 -9.71 -27.62 -33.76
CA GLU A 616 -8.87 -28.02 -32.61
C GLU A 616 -9.59 -27.89 -31.25
N LYS A 617 -10.66 -27.09 -31.15
CA LYS A 617 -11.40 -26.86 -29.90
C LYS A 617 -12.74 -27.58 -29.81
N PHE A 618 -13.18 -28.22 -30.89
CA PHE A 618 -14.49 -28.85 -30.98
C PHE A 618 -14.38 -30.28 -31.47
N MET A 619 -15.13 -31.18 -30.83
CA MET A 619 -15.14 -32.60 -31.13
C MET A 619 -16.57 -33.06 -31.47
N PRO A 620 -16.77 -33.81 -32.58
CA PRO A 620 -18.06 -34.41 -32.88
C PRO A 620 -18.35 -35.51 -31.85
N VAL A 621 -19.58 -35.52 -31.32
CA VAL A 621 -20.04 -36.48 -30.31
C VAL A 621 -21.47 -36.89 -30.62
N GLU A 622 -21.84 -38.11 -30.24
CA GLU A 622 -23.19 -38.67 -30.48
C GLU A 622 -23.82 -39.20 -29.19
N TRP A 623 -25.15 -39.13 -29.11
CA TRP A 623 -25.90 -39.73 -28.01
C TRP A 623 -25.84 -41.26 -28.05
N ASP A 624 -25.74 -41.88 -26.88
CA ASP A 624 -25.88 -43.33 -26.77
C ASP A 624 -27.34 -43.80 -26.93
N LYS A 625 -27.55 -45.07 -27.28
CA LYS A 625 -28.86 -45.68 -27.55
C LYS A 625 -29.63 -46.05 -26.28
N GLU A 626 -28.95 -46.23 -25.15
CA GLU A 626 -29.55 -46.60 -23.86
C GLU A 626 -29.31 -45.51 -22.82
N ILE A 627 -30.14 -44.46 -22.83
CA ILE A 627 -30.06 -43.35 -21.86
C ILE A 627 -31.24 -43.44 -20.90
N ASN A 628 -30.96 -43.68 -19.62
CA ASN A 628 -31.98 -43.83 -18.58
C ASN A 628 -31.91 -42.69 -17.53
N SER A 629 -31.73 -41.46 -18.00
CA SER A 629 -31.63 -40.26 -17.16
C SER A 629 -32.49 -39.12 -17.69
N ASP A 630 -32.97 -38.29 -16.76
CA ASP A 630 -33.76 -37.09 -17.07
C ASP A 630 -32.83 -35.90 -17.32
N PHE A 631 -33.05 -35.17 -18.41
CA PHE A 631 -32.26 -33.99 -18.78
C PHE A 631 -33.05 -32.71 -18.53
N ILE A 632 -32.34 -31.67 -18.14
CA ILE A 632 -32.98 -30.38 -17.88
C ILE A 632 -33.03 -29.58 -19.18
N THR A 633 -34.23 -29.11 -19.55
CA THR A 633 -34.42 -28.21 -20.68
C THR A 633 -35.26 -27.00 -20.27
N GLU A 634 -35.27 -25.96 -21.10
CA GLU A 634 -36.02 -24.73 -20.82
C GLU A 634 -37.00 -24.44 -21.96
N ILE A 635 -38.25 -24.16 -21.58
CA ILE A 635 -39.29 -23.71 -22.50
C ILE A 635 -39.70 -22.28 -22.16
N LYS A 636 -40.05 -21.54 -23.20
CA LYS A 636 -40.64 -20.22 -23.14
C LYS A 636 -42.10 -20.34 -23.53
N VAL A 637 -42.99 -19.90 -22.65
CA VAL A 637 -44.44 -19.90 -22.81
C VAL A 637 -44.94 -18.46 -22.74
N ASP A 638 -45.45 -17.93 -23.85
CA ASP A 638 -46.19 -16.67 -23.85
C ASP A 638 -47.68 -17.01 -23.60
N MET A 639 -48.29 -16.42 -22.58
CA MET A 639 -49.66 -16.73 -22.13
C MET A 639 -50.41 -15.50 -21.62
N ILE A 640 -51.74 -15.56 -21.59
CA ILE A 640 -52.60 -14.50 -21.05
C ILE A 640 -52.70 -14.65 -19.53
N ASN A 641 -52.47 -13.56 -18.81
CA ASN A 641 -52.53 -13.56 -17.36
C ASN A 641 -53.97 -13.36 -16.85
N HIS A 642 -54.55 -14.42 -16.29
CA HIS A 642 -55.75 -14.35 -15.46
C HIS A 642 -55.61 -15.29 -14.26
N GLN A 643 -56.50 -15.15 -13.29
CA GLN A 643 -56.50 -15.98 -12.08
C GLN A 643 -56.56 -17.47 -12.45
N GLY A 644 -55.58 -18.24 -11.95
CA GLY A 644 -55.48 -19.69 -12.18
C GLY A 644 -54.62 -20.11 -13.39
N ALA A 645 -54.23 -19.20 -14.28
CA ALA A 645 -53.50 -19.55 -15.51
C ALA A 645 -52.16 -20.27 -15.24
N LEU A 646 -51.37 -19.77 -14.27
CA LEU A 646 -50.11 -20.41 -13.87
C LEU A 646 -50.33 -21.77 -13.18
N ALA A 647 -51.41 -21.94 -12.42
CA ALA A 647 -51.75 -23.20 -11.76
C ALA A 647 -52.08 -24.28 -12.80
N ASN A 648 -52.89 -23.93 -13.80
CA ASN A 648 -53.22 -24.80 -14.93
C ASN A 648 -51.95 -25.18 -15.72
N LEU A 649 -51.03 -24.24 -15.89
CA LEU A 649 -49.76 -24.47 -16.58
C LEU A 649 -48.89 -25.48 -15.83
N THR A 650 -48.74 -25.32 -14.50
CA THR A 650 -47.99 -26.27 -13.67
C THR A 650 -48.63 -27.66 -13.65
N ALA A 651 -49.97 -27.73 -13.59
CA ALA A 651 -50.69 -29.01 -13.61
C ALA A 651 -50.50 -29.75 -14.95
N ALA A 652 -50.59 -29.04 -16.08
CA ALA A 652 -50.41 -29.62 -17.39
C ALA A 652 -49.00 -30.19 -17.63
N ILE A 653 -47.96 -29.57 -17.04
CA ILE A 653 -46.58 -30.07 -17.08
C ILE A 653 -46.42 -31.32 -16.19
N ASN A 654 -47.00 -31.29 -14.99
CA ASN A 654 -46.92 -32.42 -14.06
C ASN A 654 -47.61 -33.68 -14.61
N ASP A 655 -48.80 -33.52 -15.19
CA ASP A 655 -49.52 -34.61 -15.88
C ASP A 655 -48.72 -35.23 -17.04
N ALA A 656 -47.78 -34.49 -17.62
CA ALA A 656 -46.91 -34.96 -18.70
C ALA A 656 -45.65 -35.68 -18.17
N ASN A 657 -45.65 -36.05 -16.88
CA ASN A 657 -44.57 -36.73 -16.17
C ASN A 657 -43.23 -35.97 -16.27
N SER A 658 -43.28 -34.65 -16.06
CA SER A 658 -42.12 -33.76 -16.10
C SER A 658 -42.05 -32.92 -14.83
N SER A 659 -40.86 -32.87 -14.22
CA SER A 659 -40.63 -32.10 -12.99
C SER A 659 -40.18 -30.68 -13.32
N ILE A 660 -40.78 -29.69 -12.66
CA ILE A 660 -40.42 -28.27 -12.81
C ILE A 660 -39.31 -27.93 -11.80
N GLN A 661 -38.16 -27.49 -12.30
CA GLN A 661 -37.03 -27.08 -11.45
C GLN A 661 -37.06 -25.60 -11.11
N SER A 662 -37.48 -24.75 -12.04
CA SER A 662 -37.62 -23.32 -11.80
C SER A 662 -38.58 -22.71 -12.80
N MET A 663 -39.33 -21.70 -12.38
CA MET A 663 -40.24 -20.92 -13.21
C MET A 663 -40.00 -19.44 -12.94
N ASN A 664 -39.65 -18.68 -13.98
CA ASN A 664 -39.55 -17.23 -13.93
C ASN A 664 -40.58 -16.63 -14.89
N THR A 665 -41.29 -15.60 -14.45
CA THR A 665 -42.31 -14.92 -15.26
C THR A 665 -41.96 -13.46 -15.45
N GLU A 666 -42.06 -12.98 -16.68
CA GLU A 666 -41.86 -11.58 -17.06
C GLU A 666 -43.12 -11.04 -17.75
N GLU A 667 -43.55 -9.84 -17.37
CA GLU A 667 -44.67 -9.16 -18.03
C GLU A 667 -44.17 -8.48 -19.31
N LYS A 668 -44.81 -8.76 -20.45
CA LYS A 668 -44.41 -8.22 -21.77
C LYS A 668 -45.24 -7.02 -22.21
N ASP A 669 -46.56 -7.13 -22.04
CA ASP A 669 -47.55 -6.14 -22.49
C ASP A 669 -48.84 -6.38 -21.69
N GLY A 670 -49.07 -5.63 -20.60
CA GLY A 670 -50.28 -5.44 -19.74
C GLY A 670 -51.21 -6.61 -19.36
N ARG A 671 -51.34 -7.65 -20.20
CA ARG A 671 -52.13 -8.87 -20.05
C ARG A 671 -51.39 -10.12 -20.55
N VAL A 672 -50.22 -10.00 -21.18
CA VAL A 672 -49.41 -11.14 -21.67
C VAL A 672 -48.18 -11.35 -20.80
N TYR A 673 -48.07 -12.55 -20.24
CA TYR A 673 -46.93 -13.01 -19.44
C TYR A 673 -46.06 -13.94 -20.26
N CYS A 674 -44.76 -13.81 -20.09
CA CYS A 674 -43.75 -14.69 -20.64
C CYS A 674 -43.16 -15.52 -19.50
N ALA A 675 -43.50 -16.81 -19.46
CA ALA A 675 -42.95 -17.75 -18.49
C ALA A 675 -41.77 -18.52 -19.09
N PHE A 676 -40.62 -18.46 -18.42
CA PHE A 676 -39.45 -19.29 -18.66
C PHE A 676 -39.44 -20.42 -17.64
N ILE A 677 -39.65 -21.65 -18.13
CA ILE A 677 -39.83 -22.83 -17.28
C ILE A 677 -38.71 -23.82 -17.57
N ARG A 678 -37.94 -24.13 -16.54
CA ARG A 678 -36.96 -25.23 -16.57
C ARG A 678 -37.61 -26.48 -16.08
N LEU A 679 -37.61 -27.51 -16.92
CA LEU A 679 -38.28 -28.77 -16.67
C LEU A 679 -37.40 -29.95 -17.07
N THR A 680 -37.71 -31.13 -16.54
CA THR A 680 -37.03 -32.38 -16.91
C THR A 680 -37.70 -33.05 -18.11
N ALA A 681 -36.91 -33.56 -19.04
CA ALA A 681 -37.37 -34.35 -20.17
C ALA A 681 -36.38 -35.47 -20.46
N LYS A 682 -36.89 -36.67 -20.74
CA LYS A 682 -36.09 -37.85 -21.13
C LYS A 682 -35.51 -37.69 -22.52
N ASP A 683 -36.33 -37.24 -23.46
CA ASP A 683 -35.96 -37.09 -24.85
C ASP A 683 -36.74 -35.96 -25.53
N ARG A 684 -36.39 -35.72 -26.80
CA ARG A 684 -37.08 -34.76 -27.66
C ARG A 684 -38.57 -35.10 -27.89
N ILE A 685 -38.96 -36.36 -27.80
CA ILE A 685 -40.35 -36.82 -28.04
C ILE A 685 -41.25 -36.41 -26.87
N GLN A 686 -40.82 -36.69 -25.65
CA GLN A 686 -41.50 -36.28 -24.43
C GLN A 686 -41.61 -34.76 -24.36
N LEU A 687 -40.53 -34.02 -24.65
CA LEU A 687 -40.58 -32.56 -24.69
C LEU A 687 -41.60 -32.04 -25.72
N ALA A 688 -41.66 -32.65 -26.90
CA ALA A 688 -42.64 -32.29 -27.92
C ALA A 688 -44.08 -32.59 -27.49
N ASN A 689 -44.31 -33.69 -26.76
CA ASN A 689 -45.61 -34.02 -26.16
C ASN A 689 -46.03 -32.97 -25.11
N ILE A 690 -45.12 -32.57 -24.22
CA ILE A 690 -45.34 -31.51 -23.22
C ILE A 690 -45.72 -30.20 -23.93
N MET A 691 -44.91 -29.77 -24.90
CA MET A 691 -45.18 -28.54 -25.67
C MET A 691 -46.51 -28.60 -26.43
N ARG A 692 -46.89 -29.77 -26.97
CA ARG A 692 -48.19 -29.96 -27.63
C ARG A 692 -49.35 -29.82 -26.64
N LYS A 693 -49.27 -30.45 -25.47
CA LYS A 693 -50.30 -30.34 -24.42
C LYS A 693 -50.46 -28.90 -23.95
N LEU A 694 -49.36 -28.17 -23.77
CA LEU A 694 -49.37 -26.77 -23.38
C LEU A 694 -49.99 -25.85 -24.45
N ARG A 695 -49.80 -26.14 -25.75
CA ARG A 695 -50.39 -25.36 -26.86
C ARG A 695 -51.90 -25.49 -26.97
N ILE A 696 -52.49 -26.56 -26.42
CA ILE A 696 -53.95 -26.79 -26.45
C ILE A 696 -54.65 -25.97 -25.36
N MET A 697 -53.92 -25.51 -24.35
CA MET A 697 -54.49 -24.69 -23.29
C MET A 697 -54.99 -23.36 -23.87
N PRO A 698 -56.23 -22.93 -23.53
CA PRO A 698 -56.82 -21.69 -24.05
C PRO A 698 -56.00 -20.44 -23.68
N ASP A 699 -55.27 -20.51 -22.58
CA ASP A 699 -54.54 -19.38 -22.01
C ASP A 699 -53.15 -19.19 -22.65
N VAL A 700 -52.67 -20.17 -23.43
CA VAL A 700 -51.32 -20.19 -24.00
C VAL A 700 -51.32 -19.70 -25.45
N LEU A 701 -50.60 -18.60 -25.71
CA LEU A 701 -50.48 -18.02 -27.04
C LEU A 701 -49.36 -18.70 -27.85
N ARG A 702 -48.22 -18.97 -27.21
CA ARG A 702 -47.04 -19.52 -27.91
C ARG A 702 -46.17 -20.33 -26.96
N VAL A 703 -45.71 -21.49 -27.44
CA VAL A 703 -44.71 -22.33 -26.75
C VAL A 703 -43.53 -22.59 -27.66
N SER A 704 -42.34 -22.25 -27.19
CA SER A 704 -41.06 -22.49 -27.88
C SER A 704 -39.99 -23.00 -26.92
N ARG A 705 -39.14 -23.92 -27.36
CA ARG A 705 -37.96 -24.34 -26.58
C ARG A 705 -36.90 -23.26 -26.64
N ASN A 706 -36.34 -22.88 -25.50
CA ASN A 706 -35.19 -21.99 -25.47
C ASN A 706 -33.91 -22.78 -25.75
N LYS A 707 -33.21 -22.43 -26.84
CA LYS A 707 -31.96 -23.08 -27.27
C LYS A 707 -30.74 -22.15 -27.14
N ASN A 708 -30.89 -20.99 -26.51
CA ASN A 708 -29.90 -19.91 -26.48
C ASN A 708 -29.61 -19.39 -25.08
#